data_AF-A0A6H9IKR0-F1
#
_entry.id   AF-A0A6H9IKR0-F1
#
_cell.length_a   1.000
_cell.length_b   1.000
_cell.length_c   1.000
_cell.angle_alpha   90.00
_cell.angle_beta   90.00
_cell.angle_gamma   90.00
#
_symmetry.space_group_name_H-M   'P 1'
#
loop_
_entity.id
_entity.type
_entity.pdbx_description
1 polymer ?
#
loop_
_entity_poly.entity_id
_entity_poly.type
_entity_poly.pdbx_seq_one_letter_code
_entity_poly.pdbx_strand_id
1 'polypeptide(L)'
;MKSNRIDSSFHNEKANSYIEFESLTSNANESDLDAFKEEYTYNNASQNSLINNSQLVILSAKNQDRLKEYAERIYKFVKETKDISIEEIAYTLQISRHPMEERIAFIVDSVKQLEILLFNYINNNNNKINELVFMGGIKKSREVNPAIIKQALLIKDLPILGSSWVNGGDIDWHVLHANQCPSLVSIPGYPFEKKRHWLPTSDIRPKEKKFSDLENNNYYFNYNEPYLRDHVTFGEQVLLGVTHCSLAIESARVLFKNAKNIHINNFMLVEPIVVRQNEKIEIRIDINEVDSTYQFSSKYRSNANDNYKEAANGEFSFLGEEKREMFDLKHFIDTSEISYNSQDIYNNKKPDVYGDSLWTVKEAYVRNQEVVGKLEISNAINEDGHDYHIHPALLDGAMVSRFALLEDTKEPEPFIPFMIKKINTFNELSSDCYCHVKPIKSNDEMWEADLTLFDSNGTVLVELQGFVCKRVRVNVSDEVSDVREINRSYPSYRESDLLLNIKRYILDKISNITKNPLDLTKCNKNFMDLGTTSIALVDLSKNLASELDITLYPTIFFEYPSINDLATYFATEYPEKFIKLISISDEVSNDMSSTQQVIEKAPKTNIQNSVLPSHVEKEEYSEQDEPIAIIGLSGIMPQSDNLDEFWGYLEAGENLVTEIPSDRWDWREYYRGLTNNDGKTNIIWGGFMNAVDKFDAKFFGISPREARLMDPQQRLTLQLV
;
A
#
# COMPACT_ATOMS: atom_id res chain seq x y z
N MET A 1 -38.96 -38.64 -52.11
CA MET A 1 -39.46 -39.71 -51.21
C MET A 1 -39.24 -39.19 -49.79
N LYS A 2 -40.24 -39.01 -48.92
CA LYS A 2 -40.79 -40.01 -47.96
C LYS A 2 -39.65 -40.81 -47.28
N SER A 3 -39.48 -40.90 -45.96
CA SER A 3 -40.38 -40.79 -44.78
C SER A 3 -39.52 -40.42 -43.54
N ASN A 4 -39.82 -39.50 -42.62
CA ASN A 4 -40.92 -39.33 -41.64
C ASN A 4 -40.77 -40.16 -40.33
N ARG A 5 -40.94 -39.48 -39.16
CA ARG A 5 -41.14 -39.94 -37.75
C ARG A 5 -39.92 -40.27 -36.85
N ILE A 6 -39.96 -40.09 -35.51
CA ILE A 6 -40.63 -39.15 -34.53
C ILE A 6 -40.12 -39.51 -33.10
N ASP A 7 -40.07 -38.54 -32.16
CA ASP A 7 -39.95 -38.68 -30.67
C ASP A 7 -38.73 -39.41 -30.04
N SER A 8 -38.34 -39.18 -28.76
CA SER A 8 -38.52 -38.05 -27.81
C SER A 8 -37.66 -38.28 -26.53
N SER A 9 -37.59 -37.27 -25.65
CA SER A 9 -37.09 -37.30 -24.26
C SER A 9 -35.61 -37.62 -24.00
N PHE A 10 -34.87 -36.62 -23.52
CA PHE A 10 -34.58 -36.48 -22.07
C PHE A 10 -34.40 -34.99 -21.73
N HIS A 11 -35.01 -34.52 -20.65
CA HIS A 11 -34.66 -33.22 -20.06
C HIS A 11 -33.33 -33.37 -19.32
N ASN A 12 -32.49 -32.34 -19.37
CA ASN A 12 -31.84 -31.88 -18.16
C ASN A 12 -31.65 -30.36 -18.22
N GLU A 13 -31.96 -29.69 -17.12
CA GLU A 13 -31.91 -28.25 -17.00
C GLU A 13 -30.44 -27.80 -16.91
N LYS A 14 -30.00 -26.90 -17.79
CA LYS A 14 -28.83 -26.06 -17.51
C LYS A 14 -29.33 -24.78 -16.87
N ALA A 15 -29.28 -24.74 -15.54
CA ALA A 15 -29.28 -23.47 -14.83
C ALA A 15 -27.98 -22.74 -15.18
N ASN A 16 -28.09 -21.47 -15.59
CA ASN A 16 -26.93 -20.60 -15.73
C ASN A 16 -26.57 -20.07 -14.34
N SER A 17 -25.49 -20.56 -13.75
CA SER A 17 -24.74 -19.82 -12.73
C SER A 17 -23.74 -18.91 -13.44
N TYR A 18 -23.75 -17.63 -13.07
CA TYR A 18 -22.67 -16.70 -13.41
C TYR A 18 -21.51 -16.95 -12.45
N ILE A 19 -20.27 -16.84 -12.92
CA ILE A 19 -19.06 -17.01 -12.11
C ILE A 19 -18.26 -15.71 -12.21
N GLU A 20 -17.76 -15.24 -11.07
CA GLU A 20 -16.92 -14.05 -10.96
C GLU A 20 -15.43 -14.37 -11.19
N PHE A 21 -14.66 -13.39 -11.65
CA PHE A 21 -13.26 -13.58 -12.03
C PHE A 21 -12.34 -12.59 -11.28
N GLU A 22 -11.38 -13.11 -10.51
CA GLU A 22 -10.24 -12.34 -9.97
C GLU A 22 -8.92 -12.83 -10.57
N SER A 23 -8.02 -11.89 -10.85
CA SER A 23 -6.66 -12.14 -11.34
C SER A 23 -5.62 -11.97 -10.23
N LEU A 24 -4.69 -12.93 -10.10
CA LEU A 24 -3.55 -12.84 -9.17
C LEU A 24 -2.24 -12.96 -9.92
N THR A 25 -1.57 -11.83 -10.14
CA THR A 25 -0.22 -11.78 -10.72
C THR A 25 0.84 -11.87 -9.63
N SER A 26 1.86 -12.72 -9.82
CA SER A 26 3.04 -12.76 -8.94
C SER A 26 4.31 -12.63 -9.79
N ASN A 27 5.15 -11.63 -9.51
CA ASN A 27 6.19 -11.23 -10.44
C ASN A 27 7.60 -11.27 -9.81
N ALA A 28 8.51 -12.03 -10.43
CA ALA A 28 9.95 -11.97 -10.19
C ALA A 28 10.74 -12.56 -11.38
N ASN A 29 10.99 -11.72 -12.39
CA ASN A 29 11.68 -11.98 -13.68
C ASN A 29 10.78 -12.59 -14.78
N GLU A 30 10.35 -11.77 -15.74
CA GLU A 30 9.80 -12.11 -17.07
C GLU A 30 9.10 -13.47 -17.19
N SER A 31 8.09 -13.70 -16.34
CA SER A 31 7.24 -14.88 -16.37
C SER A 31 5.84 -14.50 -15.88
N ASP A 32 4.90 -14.36 -16.80
CA ASP A 32 3.48 -14.26 -16.49
C ASP A 32 2.89 -15.66 -16.32
N LEU A 33 2.18 -15.87 -15.21
CA LEU A 33 1.60 -17.15 -14.86
C LEU A 33 0.23 -16.94 -14.22
N ASP A 34 -0.82 -16.98 -15.05
CA ASP A 34 -2.21 -16.99 -14.58
C ASP A 34 -2.59 -18.41 -14.11
N ALA A 35 -3.01 -18.56 -12.86
CA ALA A 35 -3.30 -19.86 -12.25
C ALA A 35 -4.69 -19.87 -11.59
N PHE A 36 -5.70 -20.38 -12.30
CA PHE A 36 -7.11 -20.18 -11.96
C PHE A 36 -7.73 -21.14 -10.91
N LYS A 37 -7.00 -22.04 -10.19
CA LYS A 37 -7.47 -23.13 -9.26
C LYS A 37 -8.79 -23.92 -9.62
N GLU A 38 -8.88 -25.26 -9.70
CA GLU A 38 -10.20 -26.00 -9.78
C GLU A 38 -10.49 -26.94 -8.61
N GLU A 39 -11.76 -27.03 -8.17
CA GLU A 39 -12.19 -27.83 -7.02
C GLU A 39 -12.47 -29.30 -7.39
N TYR A 40 -11.63 -30.21 -6.87
CA TYR A 40 -11.70 -31.64 -7.17
C TYR A 40 -12.33 -32.43 -6.00
N THR A 41 -13.53 -32.98 -6.21
CA THR A 41 -14.25 -33.77 -5.19
C THR A 41 -13.82 -35.25 -5.19
N TYR A 42 -13.34 -35.74 -4.05
CA TYR A 42 -12.94 -37.14 -3.88
C TYR A 42 -14.09 -38.01 -3.35
N ASN A 43 -14.37 -39.14 -4.01
CA ASN A 43 -15.41 -40.07 -3.58
C ASN A 43 -14.91 -40.98 -2.45
N ASN A 44 -15.38 -40.74 -1.21
CA ASN A 44 -15.09 -41.60 -0.07
C ASN A 44 -15.86 -42.95 -0.14
N ALA A 45 -15.16 -44.01 -0.52
CA ALA A 45 -15.66 -45.38 -0.48
C ALA A 45 -15.47 -46.01 0.92
N SER A 46 -16.27 -45.58 1.90
CA SER A 46 -16.22 -46.10 3.28
C SER A 46 -16.69 -47.55 3.39
N GLN A 47 -15.76 -48.52 3.38
CA GLN A 47 -16.08 -49.92 3.71
C GLN A 47 -15.93 -50.17 5.22
N ASN A 48 -17.07 -50.25 5.91
CA ASN A 48 -17.14 -50.72 7.29
C ASN A 48 -16.79 -52.22 7.37
N SER A 49 -15.73 -52.57 8.11
CA SER A 49 -15.50 -53.95 8.56
C SER A 49 -15.26 -53.99 10.07
N LEU A 50 -16.12 -54.73 10.77
CA LEU A 50 -16.12 -54.87 12.23
C LEU A 50 -15.00 -55.82 12.69
N ILE A 51 -13.79 -55.30 12.86
CA ILE A 51 -12.72 -55.91 13.66
C ILE A 51 -12.27 -54.84 14.67
N ASN A 52 -11.56 -55.24 15.74
CA ASN A 52 -11.25 -54.37 16.87
C ASN A 52 -10.32 -53.20 16.44
N ASN A 53 -10.90 -52.05 16.09
CA ASN A 53 -10.27 -50.93 15.35
C ASN A 53 -9.33 -50.04 16.18
N SER A 54 -8.71 -50.56 17.24
CA SER A 54 -7.72 -49.79 18.01
C SER A 54 -6.57 -49.34 17.11
N GLN A 55 -6.21 -48.06 17.19
CA GLN A 55 -5.11 -47.43 16.48
C GLN A 55 -4.02 -46.98 17.45
N LEU A 56 -2.77 -46.98 16.98
CA LEU A 56 -1.62 -46.50 17.76
C LEU A 56 -1.25 -45.08 17.31
N VAL A 57 -1.78 -44.06 17.97
CA VAL A 57 -1.47 -42.66 17.69
C VAL A 57 -0.14 -42.31 18.38
N ILE A 58 0.81 -41.77 17.62
CA ILE A 58 2.16 -41.45 18.12
C ILE A 58 2.45 -39.95 18.03
N LEU A 59 3.15 -39.40 19.03
CA LEU A 59 3.71 -38.06 19.00
C LEU A 59 5.14 -38.08 19.52
N SER A 60 6.02 -37.29 18.93
CA SER A 60 7.39 -37.10 19.43
C SER A 60 7.86 -35.66 19.26
N ALA A 61 8.78 -35.25 20.12
CA ALA A 61 9.41 -33.94 20.06
C ALA A 61 10.84 -33.96 20.59
N LYS A 62 11.55 -32.84 20.35
CA LYS A 62 12.95 -32.66 20.77
C LYS A 62 13.13 -32.64 22.30
N ASN A 63 12.10 -32.23 23.05
CA ASN A 63 12.09 -32.21 24.52
C ASN A 63 10.64 -32.27 25.05
N GLN A 64 10.50 -32.40 26.36
CA GLN A 64 9.19 -32.57 27.01
C GLN A 64 8.26 -31.35 26.85
N ASP A 65 8.80 -30.13 26.86
CA ASP A 65 8.00 -28.90 26.69
C ASP A 65 7.43 -28.80 25.27
N ARG A 66 8.24 -29.15 24.26
CA ARG A 66 7.80 -29.24 22.86
C ARG A 66 6.79 -30.39 22.66
N LEU A 67 6.94 -31.51 23.36
CA LEU A 67 6.00 -32.63 23.30
C LEU A 67 4.63 -32.23 23.87
N LYS A 68 4.62 -31.49 24.98
CA LYS A 68 3.40 -30.93 25.56
C LYS A 68 2.71 -29.93 24.63
N GLU A 69 3.43 -28.94 24.08
CA GLU A 69 2.83 -28.00 23.10
C GLU A 69 2.31 -28.75 21.86
N TYR A 70 2.97 -29.83 21.43
CA TYR A 70 2.49 -30.61 20.29
C TYR A 70 1.18 -31.33 20.62
N ALA A 71 1.10 -31.96 21.80
CA ALA A 71 -0.13 -32.56 22.29
C ALA A 71 -1.28 -31.53 22.43
N GLU A 72 -0.99 -30.30 22.86
CA GLU A 72 -1.97 -29.20 22.92
C GLU A 72 -2.50 -28.81 21.54
N ARG A 73 -1.64 -28.71 20.51
CA ARG A 73 -2.05 -28.45 19.13
C ARG A 73 -2.92 -29.57 18.56
N ILE A 74 -2.55 -30.82 18.79
CA ILE A 74 -3.33 -31.98 18.33
C ILE A 74 -4.66 -32.07 19.07
N TYR A 75 -4.68 -31.82 20.39
CA TYR A 75 -5.91 -31.76 21.19
C TYR A 75 -6.89 -30.69 20.68
N LYS A 76 -6.39 -29.50 20.33
CA LYS A 76 -7.20 -28.44 19.72
C LYS A 76 -7.79 -28.91 18.38
N PHE A 77 -6.96 -29.45 17.50
CA PHE A 77 -7.36 -29.96 16.18
C PHE A 77 -8.45 -31.04 16.26
N VAL A 78 -8.25 -32.11 17.05
CA VAL A 78 -9.25 -33.20 17.15
C VAL A 78 -10.56 -32.79 17.83
N LYS A 79 -10.58 -31.64 18.50
CA LYS A 79 -11.78 -31.06 19.12
C LYS A 79 -12.55 -30.14 18.17
N GLU A 80 -11.85 -29.47 17.25
CA GLU A 80 -12.43 -28.49 16.33
C GLU A 80 -12.84 -29.11 14.99
N THR A 81 -12.08 -30.10 14.51
CA THR A 81 -12.34 -30.74 13.22
C THR A 81 -13.37 -31.87 13.32
N LYS A 82 -14.33 -31.88 12.39
CA LYS A 82 -15.32 -32.95 12.21
C LYS A 82 -14.93 -33.83 11.02
N ASP A 83 -15.52 -35.02 10.95
CA ASP A 83 -15.45 -35.91 9.79
C ASP A 83 -14.04 -36.40 9.38
N ILE A 84 -13.13 -36.56 10.36
CA ILE A 84 -11.84 -37.24 10.20
C ILE A 84 -11.83 -38.56 11.00
N SER A 85 -11.29 -39.62 10.40
CA SER A 85 -11.16 -40.95 11.01
C SER A 85 -9.95 -41.06 11.94
N ILE A 86 -10.03 -41.96 12.95
CA ILE A 86 -8.90 -42.19 13.87
C ILE A 86 -7.75 -42.94 13.18
N GLU A 87 -8.08 -43.76 12.17
CA GLU A 87 -7.15 -44.44 11.28
C GLU A 87 -6.33 -43.44 10.45
N GLU A 88 -6.96 -42.42 9.86
CA GLU A 88 -6.29 -41.35 9.10
C GLU A 88 -5.33 -40.53 9.97
N ILE A 89 -5.75 -40.21 11.20
CA ILE A 89 -4.91 -39.50 12.20
C ILE A 89 -3.69 -40.34 12.57
N ALA A 90 -3.89 -41.62 12.90
CA ALA A 90 -2.81 -42.51 13.29
C ALA A 90 -1.82 -42.75 12.13
N TYR A 91 -2.33 -43.03 10.93
CA TYR A 91 -1.52 -43.24 9.73
C TYR A 91 -0.69 -42.01 9.38
N THR A 92 -1.31 -40.82 9.35
CA THR A 92 -0.61 -39.57 9.05
C THR A 92 0.51 -39.29 10.07
N LEU A 93 0.25 -39.48 11.37
CA LEU A 93 1.26 -39.25 12.40
C LEU A 93 2.38 -40.29 12.43
N GLN A 94 2.11 -41.52 11.95
CA GLN A 94 3.11 -42.58 11.82
C GLN A 94 4.03 -42.40 10.60
N ILE A 95 3.47 -42.01 9.45
CA ILE A 95 4.18 -41.97 8.17
C ILE A 95 4.77 -40.58 7.86
N SER A 96 4.06 -39.49 8.16
CA SER A 96 4.43 -38.13 7.72
C SER A 96 5.33 -37.34 8.68
N ARG A 97 5.78 -37.95 9.78
CA ARG A 97 6.49 -37.26 10.87
C ARG A 97 7.80 -37.97 11.23
N HIS A 98 8.90 -37.22 11.25
CA HIS A 98 10.19 -37.74 11.70
C HIS A 98 10.17 -37.99 13.23
N PRO A 99 10.53 -39.19 13.72
CA PRO A 99 10.54 -39.48 15.15
C PRO A 99 11.67 -38.72 15.88
N MET A 100 11.38 -38.20 17.08
CA MET A 100 12.32 -37.42 17.89
C MET A 100 12.64 -38.09 19.25
N GLU A 101 13.36 -37.37 20.14
CA GLU A 101 13.92 -37.91 21.38
C GLU A 101 12.89 -38.27 22.46
N GLU A 102 11.95 -37.36 22.76
CA GLU A 102 10.87 -37.58 23.73
C GLU A 102 9.62 -38.05 22.97
N ARG A 103 9.00 -39.13 23.44
CA ARG A 103 7.99 -39.90 22.71
C ARG A 103 6.81 -40.26 23.61
N ILE A 104 5.60 -40.14 23.06
CA ILE A 104 4.36 -40.63 23.66
C ILE A 104 3.52 -41.36 22.61
N ALA A 105 2.91 -42.47 23.01
CA ALA A 105 2.01 -43.25 22.16
C ALA A 105 0.71 -43.56 22.90
N PHE A 106 -0.40 -43.49 22.18
CA PHE A 106 -1.76 -43.71 22.67
C PHE A 106 -2.40 -44.85 21.87
N ILE A 107 -2.94 -45.85 22.55
CA ILE A 107 -3.83 -46.85 21.94
C ILE A 107 -5.26 -46.34 22.08
N VAL A 108 -5.93 -46.12 20.95
CA VAL A 108 -7.24 -45.46 20.91
C VAL A 108 -8.21 -46.13 19.94
N ASP A 109 -9.46 -46.27 20.34
CA ASP A 109 -10.58 -46.77 19.51
C ASP A 109 -11.31 -45.67 18.72
N SER A 110 -11.09 -44.40 19.07
CA SER A 110 -11.88 -43.28 18.58
C SER A 110 -11.18 -41.93 18.79
N VAL A 111 -11.55 -40.94 17.97
CA VAL A 111 -11.10 -39.54 18.10
C VAL A 111 -11.47 -38.98 19.48
N LYS A 112 -12.63 -39.36 20.04
CA LYS A 112 -13.05 -38.90 21.38
C LYS A 112 -12.21 -39.50 22.51
N GLN A 113 -11.77 -40.75 22.38
CA GLN A 113 -10.84 -41.35 23.35
C GLN A 113 -9.46 -40.67 23.26
N LEU A 114 -8.98 -40.36 22.06
CA LEU A 114 -7.75 -39.58 21.86
C LEU A 114 -7.83 -38.19 22.49
N GLU A 115 -8.92 -37.45 22.29
CA GLU A 115 -9.17 -36.15 22.92
C GLU A 115 -9.02 -36.22 24.45
N ILE A 116 -9.63 -37.23 25.09
CA ILE A 116 -9.60 -37.44 26.54
C ILE A 116 -8.17 -37.78 27.02
N LEU A 117 -7.45 -38.67 26.32
CA LEU A 117 -6.09 -39.04 26.71
C LEU A 117 -5.10 -37.88 26.54
N LEU A 118 -5.22 -37.09 25.47
CA LEU A 118 -4.44 -35.86 25.29
C LEU A 118 -4.73 -34.84 26.39
N PHE A 119 -6.01 -34.59 26.72
CA PHE A 119 -6.39 -33.68 27.79
C PHE A 119 -5.79 -34.09 29.15
N ASN A 120 -5.81 -35.39 29.48
CA ASN A 120 -5.23 -35.90 30.72
C ASN A 120 -3.71 -35.74 30.77
N TYR A 121 -3.02 -36.00 29.64
CA TYR A 121 -1.57 -35.78 29.52
C TYR A 121 -1.19 -34.30 29.69
N ILE A 122 -1.87 -33.39 28.98
CA ILE A 122 -1.63 -31.94 29.03
C ILE A 122 -1.76 -31.40 30.46
N ASN A 123 -2.79 -31.84 31.19
CA ASN A 123 -3.08 -31.36 32.55
C ASN A 123 -2.30 -32.10 33.66
N ASN A 124 -1.38 -33.01 33.32
CA ASN A 124 -0.66 -33.87 34.28
C ASN A 124 -1.59 -34.70 35.20
N ASN A 125 -2.81 -35.02 34.76
CA ASN A 125 -3.81 -35.77 35.52
C ASN A 125 -3.50 -37.28 35.51
N ASN A 126 -2.32 -37.65 36.03
CA ASN A 126 -1.77 -39.01 36.04
C ASN A 126 -2.43 -39.93 37.09
N ASN A 127 -3.75 -39.82 37.28
CA ASN A 127 -4.52 -40.73 38.13
C ASN A 127 -4.72 -42.07 37.40
N LYS A 128 -3.75 -42.97 37.65
CA LYS A 128 -3.45 -44.23 36.96
C LYS A 128 -2.80 -44.02 35.58
N ILE A 129 -1.59 -44.55 35.45
CA ILE A 129 -0.99 -44.90 34.15
C ILE A 129 -1.95 -45.92 33.53
N ASN A 130 -2.68 -45.49 32.52
CA ASN A 130 -3.63 -46.34 31.80
C ASN A 130 -2.83 -47.24 30.85
N GLU A 131 -3.21 -48.51 30.67
CA GLU A 131 -2.51 -49.47 29.78
C GLU A 131 -2.47 -49.01 28.30
N LEU A 132 -3.24 -47.97 28.00
CA LEU A 132 -3.38 -47.33 26.70
C LEU A 132 -2.36 -46.20 26.43
N VAL A 133 -1.52 -45.80 27.38
CA VAL A 133 -0.57 -44.68 27.22
C VAL A 133 0.85 -45.09 27.55
N PHE A 134 1.74 -45.00 26.56
CA PHE A 134 3.17 -45.27 26.69
C PHE A 134 3.94 -43.96 26.60
N MET A 135 4.87 -43.73 27.53
CA MET A 135 5.75 -42.56 27.53
C MET A 135 7.20 -43.02 27.68
N GLY A 136 8.10 -42.41 26.91
CA GLY A 136 9.50 -42.78 26.92
C GLY A 136 10.37 -41.74 26.23
N GLY A 137 11.68 -41.87 26.39
CA GLY A 137 12.63 -41.05 25.67
C GLY A 137 13.89 -41.84 25.39
N ILE A 138 14.50 -41.63 24.21
CA ILE A 138 15.63 -42.44 23.72
C ILE A 138 16.80 -42.45 24.72
N LYS A 139 17.03 -41.33 25.42
CA LYS A 139 18.08 -41.18 26.44
C LYS A 139 17.87 -42.01 27.72
N LYS A 140 16.71 -42.64 27.90
CA LYS A 140 16.35 -43.47 29.07
C LYS A 140 16.04 -44.93 28.69
N SER A 141 16.18 -45.29 27.42
CA SER A 141 15.72 -46.60 26.94
C SER A 141 16.68 -47.75 27.28
N ARG A 142 16.11 -48.96 27.28
CA ARG A 142 16.86 -50.22 27.20
C ARG A 142 16.90 -50.65 25.74
N GLU A 143 17.93 -51.41 25.37
CA GLU A 143 18.09 -51.98 24.03
C GLU A 143 16.84 -52.78 23.62
N VAL A 144 16.17 -52.34 22.55
CA VAL A 144 14.91 -52.93 22.07
C VAL A 144 15.22 -54.04 21.07
N ASN A 145 14.81 -55.27 21.35
CA ASN A 145 15.11 -56.42 20.50
C ASN A 145 14.29 -56.37 19.18
N PRO A 146 14.92 -56.27 17.99
CA PRO A 146 14.21 -56.18 16.71
C PRO A 146 13.34 -57.40 16.37
N ALA A 147 13.63 -58.58 16.93
CA ALA A 147 12.81 -59.77 16.74
C ALA A 147 11.41 -59.61 17.36
N ILE A 148 11.32 -58.90 18.49
CA ILE A 148 10.04 -58.62 19.17
C ILE A 148 9.20 -57.66 18.34
N ILE A 149 9.81 -56.61 17.78
CA ILE A 149 9.13 -55.65 16.88
C ILE A 149 8.58 -56.38 15.64
N LYS A 150 9.38 -57.24 15.00
CA LYS A 150 8.94 -58.02 13.83
C LYS A 150 7.76 -58.95 14.15
N GLN A 151 7.79 -59.63 15.31
CA GLN A 151 6.67 -60.47 15.74
C GLN A 151 5.42 -59.63 16.03
N ALA A 152 5.57 -58.48 16.70
CA ALA A 152 4.48 -57.58 17.03
C ALA A 152 3.83 -56.95 15.79
N LEU A 153 4.60 -56.60 14.75
CA LEU A 153 4.08 -56.14 13.46
C LEU A 153 3.21 -57.21 12.77
N LEU A 154 3.66 -58.48 12.77
CA LEU A 154 2.94 -59.58 12.12
C LEU A 154 1.58 -59.88 12.78
N ILE A 155 1.45 -59.69 14.10
CA ILE A 155 0.21 -59.96 14.86
C ILE A 155 -0.56 -58.69 15.24
N LYS A 156 -0.08 -57.51 14.84
CA LYS A 156 -0.58 -56.16 15.22
C LYS A 156 -0.69 -55.93 16.73
N ASP A 157 0.33 -56.32 17.51
CA ASP A 157 0.40 -56.10 18.95
C ASP A 157 0.73 -54.62 19.27
N LEU A 158 -0.30 -53.78 19.33
CA LEU A 158 -0.15 -52.34 19.57
C LEU A 158 0.53 -51.99 20.91
N PRO A 159 0.27 -52.69 22.04
CA PRO A 159 1.03 -52.48 23.28
C PRO A 159 2.53 -52.70 23.13
N ILE A 160 2.95 -53.79 22.47
CA ILE A 160 4.37 -54.05 22.24
C ILE A 160 4.96 -53.02 21.25
N LEU A 161 4.24 -52.64 20.19
CA LEU A 161 4.71 -51.63 19.23
C LEU A 161 4.84 -50.24 19.89
N GLY A 162 3.83 -49.79 20.63
CA GLY A 162 3.84 -48.51 21.35
C GLY A 162 4.97 -48.45 22.38
N SER A 163 5.11 -49.48 23.22
CA SER A 163 6.20 -49.60 24.19
C SER A 163 7.58 -49.64 23.52
N SER A 164 7.74 -50.40 22.43
CA SER A 164 9.00 -50.47 21.67
C SER A 164 9.36 -49.12 21.07
N TRP A 165 8.39 -48.42 20.47
CA TRP A 165 8.61 -47.14 19.81
C TRP A 165 9.00 -46.03 20.79
N VAL A 166 8.32 -45.90 21.93
CA VAL A 166 8.69 -44.86 22.91
C VAL A 166 10.06 -45.12 23.57
N ASN A 167 10.52 -46.37 23.56
CA ASN A 167 11.87 -46.78 23.94
C ASN A 167 12.91 -46.68 22.81
N GLY A 168 12.59 -46.00 21.70
CA GLY A 168 13.54 -45.76 20.61
C GLY A 168 13.66 -46.88 19.59
N GLY A 169 12.83 -47.93 19.68
CA GLY A 169 12.75 -48.98 18.67
C GLY A 169 12.35 -48.42 17.29
N ASP A 170 12.95 -48.97 16.25
CA ASP A 170 12.65 -48.66 14.86
C ASP A 170 11.50 -49.55 14.37
N ILE A 171 10.45 -48.95 13.81
CA ILE A 171 9.21 -49.63 13.43
C ILE A 171 8.83 -49.22 12.02
N ASP A 172 8.78 -50.19 11.12
CA ASP A 172 8.27 -49.99 9.75
C ASP A 172 6.74 -50.00 9.75
N TRP A 173 6.16 -48.79 9.82
CA TRP A 173 4.72 -48.58 9.83
C TRP A 173 4.02 -49.04 8.54
N HIS A 174 4.72 -49.15 7.40
CA HIS A 174 4.13 -49.67 6.16
C HIS A 174 3.69 -51.14 6.32
N VAL A 175 4.41 -51.92 7.14
CA VAL A 175 4.04 -53.31 7.45
C VAL A 175 2.75 -53.38 8.27
N LEU A 176 2.52 -52.41 9.17
CA LEU A 176 1.30 -52.34 9.99
C LEU A 176 0.05 -52.05 9.13
N HIS A 177 0.21 -51.27 8.06
CA HIS A 177 -0.84 -50.80 7.16
C HIS A 177 -0.90 -51.54 5.81
N ALA A 178 -0.12 -52.62 5.62
CA ALA A 178 0.01 -53.32 4.33
C ALA A 178 -1.31 -53.83 3.70
N ASN A 179 -2.39 -53.94 4.48
CA ASN A 179 -3.72 -54.37 4.01
C ASN A 179 -4.74 -53.22 3.87
N GLN A 180 -4.42 -52.00 4.34
CA GLN A 180 -5.32 -50.85 4.37
C GLN A 180 -4.48 -49.58 4.56
N CYS A 181 -4.42 -48.72 3.54
CA CYS A 181 -3.73 -47.43 3.59
C CYS A 181 -4.75 -46.30 3.69
N PRO A 182 -4.96 -45.67 4.87
CA PRO A 182 -5.79 -44.48 5.01
C PRO A 182 -5.25 -43.30 4.20
N SER A 183 -6.10 -42.31 3.95
CA SER A 183 -5.70 -41.04 3.36
C SER A 183 -4.77 -40.26 4.31
N LEU A 184 -3.85 -39.47 3.74
CA LEU A 184 -3.11 -38.47 4.51
C LEU A 184 -4.01 -37.25 4.73
N VAL A 185 -4.11 -36.79 5.97
CA VAL A 185 -4.95 -35.64 6.37
C VAL A 185 -4.11 -34.47 6.88
N SER A 186 -4.62 -33.24 6.76
CA SER A 186 -3.89 -32.03 7.16
C SER A 186 -3.88 -31.85 8.68
N ILE A 187 -2.87 -32.43 9.34
CA ILE A 187 -2.67 -32.38 10.80
C ILE A 187 -1.69 -31.26 11.18
N PRO A 188 -1.88 -30.54 12.31
CA PRO A 188 -0.98 -29.50 12.79
C PRO A 188 0.51 -29.84 12.71
N GLY A 189 1.29 -28.88 12.20
CA GLY A 189 2.74 -28.97 12.10
C GLY A 189 3.46 -28.90 13.47
N TYR A 190 4.70 -29.41 13.47
CA TYR A 190 5.56 -29.50 14.65
C TYR A 190 5.77 -28.13 15.34
N PRO A 191 5.65 -28.03 16.68
CA PRO A 191 5.93 -26.80 17.42
C PRO A 191 7.44 -26.55 17.52
N PHE A 192 8.03 -25.89 16.52
CA PHE A 192 9.43 -25.49 16.60
C PHE A 192 9.72 -24.63 17.84
N GLU A 193 10.88 -24.85 18.44
CA GLU A 193 11.37 -24.08 19.58
C GLU A 193 11.77 -22.68 19.09
N LYS A 194 11.08 -21.63 19.57
CA LYS A 194 11.32 -20.23 19.16
C LYS A 194 12.61 -19.65 19.78
N LYS A 195 13.76 -20.26 19.49
CA LYS A 195 15.08 -19.73 19.86
C LYS A 195 15.53 -18.67 18.85
N ARG A 196 15.89 -17.49 19.35
CA ARG A 196 16.47 -16.40 18.54
C ARG A 196 17.89 -16.79 18.10
N HIS A 197 18.00 -17.41 16.94
CA HIS A 197 19.26 -17.68 16.26
C HIS A 197 19.62 -16.54 15.30
N TRP A 198 19.96 -15.38 15.86
CA TRP A 198 20.54 -14.27 15.12
C TRP A 198 22.07 -14.28 15.27
N LEU A 199 22.78 -13.72 14.29
CA LEU A 199 24.17 -13.35 14.49
C LEU A 199 24.26 -12.42 15.72
N PRO A 200 25.28 -12.58 16.60
CA PRO A 200 25.43 -11.68 17.72
C PRO A 200 25.63 -10.26 17.18
N THR A 201 24.75 -9.36 17.57
CA THR A 201 24.97 -7.91 17.49
C THR A 201 25.99 -7.52 18.56
N SER A 202 27.21 -8.03 18.44
CA SER A 202 28.39 -7.21 18.72
C SER A 202 28.24 -5.93 17.91
N ASP A 203 28.76 -4.80 18.42
CA ASP A 203 28.66 -3.45 17.83
C ASP A 203 29.32 -3.30 16.45
N ILE A 204 28.76 -4.02 15.49
CA ILE A 204 28.82 -3.81 14.06
C ILE A 204 27.52 -3.08 13.71
N ARG A 205 27.32 -1.91 14.33
CA ARG A 205 26.89 -0.78 13.52
C ARG A 205 27.86 -0.76 12.34
N PRO A 206 27.41 -0.87 11.07
CA PRO A 206 28.30 -0.60 9.95
C PRO A 206 28.97 0.74 10.22
N LYS A 207 30.31 0.81 10.10
CA LYS A 207 31.06 2.06 10.29
C LYS A 207 30.35 3.15 9.49
N GLU A 208 29.78 4.12 10.20
CA GLU A 208 29.00 5.26 9.69
C GLU A 208 28.57 5.14 8.23
N LYS A 209 27.39 4.54 7.95
CA LYS A 209 26.63 5.04 6.81
C LYS A 209 26.23 6.48 7.18
N LYS A 210 27.02 7.47 6.74
CA LYS A 210 26.68 8.89 6.87
C LYS A 210 25.53 9.20 5.91
N PHE A 211 24.31 8.88 6.35
CA PHE A 211 23.07 9.33 5.72
C PHE A 211 22.85 10.83 5.93
N SER A 212 23.46 11.41 6.96
CA SER A 212 23.57 12.84 7.18
C SER A 212 25.02 13.28 7.36
N ASP A 213 25.33 14.46 6.82
CA ASP A 213 26.49 15.27 7.15
C ASP A 213 25.97 16.57 7.80
N LEU A 214 25.67 16.46 9.10
CA LEU A 214 25.03 17.50 9.90
C LEU A 214 25.89 18.77 10.05
N GLU A 215 27.20 18.70 9.80
CA GLU A 215 28.05 19.91 9.79
C GLU A 215 27.79 20.79 8.57
N ASN A 216 27.33 20.19 7.46
CA ASN A 216 27.02 20.87 6.20
C ASN A 216 25.53 20.86 5.83
N ASN A 217 24.65 20.44 6.76
CA ASN A 217 23.20 20.24 6.54
C ASN A 217 22.86 19.39 5.29
N ASN A 218 23.71 18.44 4.93
CA ASN A 218 23.47 17.52 3.81
C ASN A 218 22.87 16.20 4.31
N TYR A 219 21.93 15.66 3.56
CA TYR A 219 21.23 14.40 3.82
C TYR A 219 21.14 13.60 2.53
N TYR A 220 21.09 12.28 2.65
CA TYR A 220 21.23 11.38 1.51
C TYR A 220 20.17 10.28 1.52
N PHE A 221 19.39 10.20 0.45
CA PHE A 221 18.31 9.21 0.29
C PHE A 221 18.59 8.31 -0.91
N ASN A 222 18.56 7.00 -0.71
CA ASN A 222 18.76 5.99 -1.74
C ASN A 222 17.41 5.35 -2.07
N TYR A 223 17.15 5.09 -3.35
CA TYR A 223 15.90 4.49 -3.88
C TYR A 223 15.24 3.41 -2.99
N ASN A 224 16.02 2.45 -2.51
CA ASN A 224 15.50 1.30 -1.72
C ASN A 224 15.39 1.54 -0.20
N GLU A 225 15.47 2.78 0.30
CA GLU A 225 15.22 3.06 1.73
C GLU A 225 13.76 2.75 2.09
N PRO A 226 13.47 2.18 3.29
CA PRO A 226 12.20 1.52 3.60
C PRO A 226 10.96 2.36 3.25
N TYR A 227 10.86 3.57 3.79
CA TYR A 227 9.70 4.44 3.59
C TYR A 227 9.67 5.14 2.23
N LEU A 228 10.80 5.22 1.52
CA LEU A 228 10.86 5.78 0.16
C LEU A 228 10.38 4.74 -0.86
N ARG A 229 10.84 3.49 -0.70
CA ARG A 229 10.41 2.33 -1.48
C ARG A 229 8.89 2.15 -1.43
N ASP A 230 8.33 2.36 -0.26
CA ASP A 230 6.91 2.14 0.06
C ASP A 230 6.04 3.40 -0.10
N HIS A 231 6.56 4.49 -0.71
CA HIS A 231 5.76 5.65 -1.10
C HIS A 231 5.77 5.84 -2.62
N VAL A 232 4.70 5.36 -3.26
CA VAL A 232 4.52 5.43 -4.71
C VAL A 232 3.41 6.43 -5.03
N THR A 233 3.63 7.34 -5.96
CA THR A 233 2.58 8.26 -6.41
C THR A 233 2.66 8.42 -7.93
N PHE A 234 1.53 8.22 -8.61
CA PHE A 234 1.47 8.17 -10.08
C PHE A 234 2.41 7.15 -10.73
N GLY A 235 2.69 6.04 -10.03
CA GLY A 235 3.58 4.96 -10.49
C GLY A 235 5.08 5.20 -10.28
N GLU A 236 5.47 6.35 -9.74
CA GLU A 236 6.86 6.69 -9.45
C GLU A 236 7.12 6.67 -7.93
N GLN A 237 8.33 6.31 -7.48
CA GLN A 237 8.70 6.45 -6.07
C GLN A 237 9.02 7.91 -5.76
N VAL A 238 8.34 8.47 -4.76
CA VAL A 238 8.42 9.90 -4.43
C VAL A 238 8.78 10.05 -2.95
N LEU A 239 9.72 10.92 -2.62
CA LEU A 239 10.00 11.24 -1.22
C LEU A 239 8.79 11.94 -0.58
N LEU A 240 8.40 11.51 0.63
CA LEU A 240 7.37 12.19 1.43
C LEU A 240 7.69 13.68 1.55
N GLY A 241 6.77 14.56 1.14
CA GLY A 241 6.98 16.01 1.18
C GLY A 241 7.27 16.52 2.61
N VAL A 242 6.63 15.92 3.61
CA VAL A 242 6.85 16.24 5.04
C VAL A 242 8.27 15.89 5.54
N THR A 243 9.06 15.09 4.82
CA THR A 243 10.48 14.86 5.14
C THR A 243 11.27 16.17 5.18
N HIS A 244 10.93 17.13 4.31
CA HIS A 244 11.59 18.44 4.32
C HIS A 244 11.32 19.24 5.61
N CYS A 245 10.19 19.02 6.30
CA CYS A 245 9.94 19.59 7.63
C CYS A 245 10.93 19.02 8.65
N SER A 246 11.03 17.69 8.72
CA SER A 246 11.91 16.97 9.66
C SER A 246 13.38 17.35 9.46
N LEU A 247 13.85 17.41 8.21
CA LEU A 247 15.22 17.83 7.88
C LEU A 247 15.52 19.28 8.26
N ALA A 248 14.57 20.18 8.04
CA ALA A 248 14.69 21.57 8.46
C ALA A 248 14.76 21.70 9.99
N ILE A 249 13.95 20.93 10.72
CA ILE A 249 13.99 20.86 12.19
C ILE A 249 15.35 20.34 12.67
N GLU A 250 15.90 19.27 12.10
CA GLU A 250 17.23 18.78 12.50
C GLU A 250 18.35 19.79 12.23
N SER A 251 18.40 20.38 11.04
CA SER A 251 19.38 21.42 10.71
C SER A 251 19.26 22.64 11.64
N ALA A 252 18.03 23.02 12.02
CA ALA A 252 17.80 24.07 13.00
C ALA A 252 18.23 23.67 14.43
N ARG A 253 18.01 22.43 14.87
CA ARG A 253 18.48 21.94 16.20
C ARG A 253 20.01 21.98 16.29
N VAL A 254 20.71 21.63 15.22
CA VAL A 254 22.18 21.69 15.14
C VAL A 254 22.71 23.13 15.19
N LEU A 255 22.06 24.06 14.47
CA LEU A 255 22.45 25.46 14.41
C LEU A 255 22.07 26.24 15.69
N PHE A 256 20.86 26.06 16.20
CA PHE A 256 20.27 26.79 17.32
C PHE A 256 20.22 25.95 18.60
N LYS A 257 21.36 25.40 19.04
CA LYS A 257 21.49 24.41 20.14
C LYS A 257 20.83 24.76 21.49
N ASN A 258 20.48 26.02 21.72
CA ASN A 258 19.82 26.50 22.93
C ASN A 258 18.31 26.78 22.75
N ALA A 259 17.77 26.69 21.54
CA ALA A 259 16.35 26.84 21.27
C ALA A 259 15.62 25.54 21.65
N LYS A 260 14.66 25.63 22.57
CA LYS A 260 13.84 24.48 22.99
C LYS A 260 12.70 24.18 22.01
N ASN A 261 12.06 25.24 21.51
CA ASN A 261 10.89 25.16 20.65
C ASN A 261 11.28 25.78 19.30
N ILE A 262 11.33 24.97 18.26
CA ILE A 262 11.65 25.41 16.89
C ILE A 262 10.37 25.31 16.08
N HIS A 263 9.78 26.44 15.73
CA HIS A 263 8.56 26.46 14.93
C HIS A 263 8.90 26.82 13.49
N ILE A 264 8.20 26.22 12.53
CA ILE A 264 8.28 26.62 11.12
C ILE A 264 6.97 27.34 10.77
N ASN A 265 7.05 28.56 10.26
CA ASN A 265 5.95 29.26 9.61
C ASN A 265 6.10 29.10 8.09
N ASN A 266 4.99 29.21 7.37
CA ASN A 266 4.96 29.34 5.91
C ASN A 266 5.71 28.20 5.19
N PHE A 267 5.57 26.97 5.67
CA PHE A 267 6.20 25.82 5.02
C PHE A 267 5.52 25.53 3.68
N MET A 268 6.29 25.57 2.59
CA MET A 268 5.83 25.37 1.22
C MET A 268 6.54 24.22 0.55
N LEU A 269 5.80 23.36 -0.14
CA LEU A 269 6.32 22.35 -1.06
C LEU A 269 6.32 22.91 -2.49
N VAL A 270 7.49 22.91 -3.12
CA VAL A 270 7.78 23.55 -4.42
C VAL A 270 7.86 22.52 -5.53
N GLU A 271 8.71 21.50 -5.39
CA GLU A 271 8.94 20.46 -6.39
C GLU A 271 9.05 19.08 -5.70
N PRO A 272 8.26 18.06 -6.11
CA PRO A 272 8.35 16.72 -5.53
C PRO A 272 9.64 16.02 -5.99
N ILE A 273 10.27 15.28 -5.08
CA ILE A 273 11.48 14.51 -5.38
C ILE A 273 11.08 13.09 -5.77
N VAL A 274 11.01 12.84 -7.08
CA VAL A 274 11.02 11.48 -7.64
C VAL A 274 12.42 10.89 -7.48
N VAL A 275 12.52 9.63 -7.06
CA VAL A 275 13.78 8.90 -6.95
C VAL A 275 13.71 7.66 -7.82
N ARG A 276 14.68 7.48 -8.73
CA ARG A 276 14.69 6.34 -9.67
C ARG A 276 15.65 5.24 -9.25
N GLN A 277 15.50 4.07 -9.85
CA GLN A 277 16.31 2.91 -9.53
C GLN A 277 17.81 3.20 -9.67
N ASN A 278 18.57 2.91 -8.61
CA ASN A 278 20.00 3.21 -8.44
C ASN A 278 20.37 4.70 -8.26
N GLU A 279 19.40 5.61 -8.18
CA GLU A 279 19.68 6.99 -7.78
C GLU A 279 19.93 7.12 -6.27
N LYS A 280 20.77 8.10 -5.94
CA LYS A 280 21.01 8.59 -4.58
C LYS A 280 20.83 10.10 -4.60
N ILE A 281 19.76 10.59 -3.99
CA ILE A 281 19.49 12.02 -3.89
C ILE A 281 20.33 12.61 -2.76
N GLU A 282 20.93 13.77 -3.02
CA GLU A 282 21.53 14.65 -2.02
C GLU A 282 20.55 15.79 -1.75
N ILE A 283 20.14 15.98 -0.50
CA ILE A 283 19.29 17.07 -0.04
C ILE A 283 20.10 17.95 0.92
N ARG A 284 20.11 19.26 0.69
CA ARG A 284 20.77 20.25 1.56
C ARG A 284 19.76 21.24 2.12
N ILE A 285 19.88 21.56 3.41
CA ILE A 285 19.10 22.64 4.05
C ILE A 285 19.97 23.91 4.16
N ASP A 286 19.70 24.87 3.26
CA ASP A 286 20.27 26.22 3.35
C ASP A 286 19.46 27.03 4.36
N ILE A 287 20.08 27.53 5.44
CA ILE A 287 19.44 28.44 6.42
C ILE A 287 20.13 29.81 6.33
N ASN A 288 19.35 30.88 6.17
CA ASN A 288 19.84 32.25 6.03
C ASN A 288 19.03 33.20 6.94
N GLU A 289 19.69 34.23 7.48
CA GLU A 289 19.02 35.31 8.21
C GLU A 289 18.61 36.43 7.23
N VAL A 290 17.32 36.78 7.21
CA VAL A 290 16.72 37.81 6.37
C VAL A 290 15.80 38.66 7.25
N ASP A 291 16.05 39.97 7.33
CA ASP A 291 15.25 40.94 8.10
C ASP A 291 14.93 40.53 9.56
N SER A 292 15.92 39.93 10.24
CA SER A 292 15.82 39.37 11.61
C SER A 292 14.92 38.13 11.75
N THR A 293 14.54 37.51 10.64
CA THR A 293 13.91 36.18 10.58
C THR A 293 14.88 35.17 9.99
N TYR A 294 14.76 33.89 10.34
CA TYR A 294 15.60 32.83 9.77
C TYR A 294 14.80 32.06 8.73
N GLN A 295 15.15 32.19 7.46
CA GLN A 295 14.49 31.49 6.36
C GLN A 295 15.31 30.26 5.97
N PHE A 296 14.64 29.18 5.56
CA PHE A 296 15.32 28.01 5.01
C PHE A 296 14.79 27.62 3.64
N SER A 297 15.68 27.00 2.87
CA SER A 297 15.37 26.40 1.57
C SER A 297 15.98 25.00 1.54
N SER A 298 15.12 24.00 1.39
CA SER A 298 15.50 22.61 1.19
C SER A 298 15.69 22.34 -0.30
N LYS A 299 16.92 22.03 -0.68
CA LYS A 299 17.34 21.89 -2.06
C LYS A 299 17.86 20.50 -2.33
N TYR A 300 17.67 19.98 -3.54
CA TYR A 300 18.08 18.63 -3.91
C TYR A 300 18.79 18.56 -5.26
N ARG A 301 19.53 17.47 -5.47
CA ARG A 301 20.09 17.06 -6.75
C ARG A 301 20.27 15.54 -6.83
N SER A 302 20.17 14.98 -8.04
CA SER A 302 20.39 13.54 -8.29
C SER A 302 21.84 13.23 -8.63
N ASN A 303 22.57 14.12 -9.30
CA ASN A 303 24.00 13.97 -9.56
C ASN A 303 24.83 15.11 -8.96
N ALA A 304 26.08 14.81 -8.57
CA ALA A 304 27.00 15.79 -8.00
C ALA A 304 27.38 16.97 -8.94
N ASN A 305 27.16 16.80 -10.24
CA ASN A 305 27.37 17.83 -11.26
C ASN A 305 26.12 18.67 -11.56
N ASP A 306 24.95 18.27 -11.07
CA ASP A 306 23.70 18.98 -11.32
C ASP A 306 23.59 20.22 -10.42
N ASN A 307 22.92 21.25 -10.93
CA ASN A 307 22.51 22.38 -10.12
C ASN A 307 21.43 21.94 -9.13
N TYR A 308 21.53 22.46 -7.91
CA TYR A 308 20.51 22.29 -6.89
C TYR A 308 19.17 22.90 -7.33
N LYS A 309 18.12 22.08 -7.26
CA LYS A 309 16.71 22.49 -7.36
C LYS A 309 16.13 22.73 -5.97
N GLU A 310 15.09 23.54 -5.86
CA GLU A 310 14.40 23.80 -4.59
C GLU A 310 13.15 22.91 -4.47
N ALA A 311 13.11 22.07 -3.44
CA ALA A 311 12.00 21.17 -3.16
C ALA A 311 11.01 21.76 -2.14
N ALA A 312 11.51 22.51 -1.15
CA ALA A 312 10.68 23.14 -0.12
C ALA A 312 11.34 24.39 0.48
N ASN A 313 10.57 25.26 1.11
CA ASN A 313 11.07 26.36 1.95
C ASN A 313 10.13 26.67 3.13
N GLY A 314 10.60 27.51 4.04
CA GLY A 314 9.84 27.99 5.19
C GLY A 314 10.66 28.94 6.07
N GLU A 315 10.07 29.38 7.17
CA GLU A 315 10.64 30.41 8.05
C GLU A 315 10.65 29.92 9.50
N PHE A 316 11.80 29.90 10.16
CA PHE A 316 11.89 29.55 11.57
C PHE A 316 11.43 30.69 12.47
N SER A 317 10.74 30.33 13.55
CA SER A 317 10.51 31.20 14.70
C SER A 317 10.72 30.45 16.01
N PHE A 318 11.13 31.18 17.03
CA PHE A 318 11.54 30.65 18.33
C PHE A 318 10.69 31.31 19.42
N LEU A 319 9.50 30.79 19.64
CA LEU A 319 8.58 31.32 20.65
C LEU A 319 8.91 30.71 22.03
N GLY A 320 8.38 31.35 23.08
CA GLY A 320 8.55 30.89 24.46
C GLY A 320 7.80 29.59 24.76
N GLU A 321 7.86 29.14 26.01
CA GLU A 321 7.03 28.03 26.48
C GLU A 321 5.55 28.48 26.57
N GLU A 322 4.73 28.05 25.60
CA GLU A 322 3.29 28.22 25.66
C GLU A 322 2.62 27.08 26.45
N LYS A 323 1.65 27.45 27.29
CA LYS A 323 0.86 26.50 28.07
C LYS A 323 -0.17 25.83 27.15
N ARG A 324 0.06 24.56 26.85
CA ARG A 324 -0.86 23.70 26.08
C ARG A 324 -1.88 23.05 27.01
N GLU A 325 -3.10 22.85 26.51
CA GLU A 325 -4.10 22.00 27.15
C GLU A 325 -3.86 20.54 26.75
N MET A 326 -4.17 19.61 27.64
CA MET A 326 -4.09 18.18 27.32
C MET A 326 -5.33 17.77 26.52
N PHE A 327 -5.13 16.98 25.47
CA PHE A 327 -6.23 16.43 24.69
C PHE A 327 -6.86 15.25 25.46
N ASP A 328 -8.18 15.25 25.65
CA ASP A 328 -8.89 14.13 26.30
C ASP A 328 -9.09 12.97 25.30
N LEU A 329 -7.96 12.30 25.02
CA LEU A 329 -7.86 11.16 24.12
C LEU A 329 -8.85 10.05 24.49
N LYS A 330 -8.96 9.76 25.79
CA LYS A 330 -9.84 8.72 26.28
C LYS A 330 -11.30 9.07 26.02
N HIS A 331 -11.74 10.29 26.34
CA HIS A 331 -13.11 10.69 26.05
C HIS A 331 -13.41 10.68 24.54
N PHE A 332 -12.47 11.06 23.67
CA PHE A 332 -12.66 10.99 22.22
C PHE A 332 -12.87 9.55 21.75
N ILE A 333 -12.00 8.62 22.14
CA ILE A 333 -12.11 7.19 21.77
C ILE A 333 -13.37 6.55 22.37
N ASP A 334 -13.63 6.74 23.67
CA ASP A 334 -14.81 6.18 24.36
C ASP A 334 -16.15 6.71 23.79
N THR A 335 -16.13 7.78 22.97
CA THR A 335 -17.31 8.36 22.31
C THR A 335 -17.20 8.44 20.79
N SER A 336 -16.29 7.68 20.17
CA SER A 336 -16.21 7.61 18.71
C SER A 336 -17.44 6.94 18.10
N GLU A 337 -17.87 7.43 16.96
CA GLU A 337 -19.03 6.94 16.20
C GLU A 337 -18.65 5.70 15.37
N ILE A 338 -17.45 5.72 14.79
CA ILE A 338 -16.89 4.70 13.90
C ILE A 338 -15.41 4.53 14.23
N SER A 339 -14.89 3.32 14.09
CA SER A 339 -13.45 3.04 14.14
C SER A 339 -13.01 2.19 12.95
N TYR A 340 -11.82 2.47 12.44
CA TYR A 340 -11.16 1.76 11.34
C TYR A 340 -9.83 1.18 11.79
N ASN A 341 -9.43 0.07 11.17
CA ASN A 341 -8.11 -0.53 11.32
C ASN A 341 -7.18 -0.11 10.16
N SER A 342 -5.89 -0.45 10.26
CA SER A 342 -4.87 -0.13 9.25
C SER A 342 -5.24 -0.56 7.83
N GLN A 343 -5.82 -1.75 7.64
CA GLN A 343 -6.19 -2.29 6.33
C GLN A 343 -7.35 -1.49 5.72
N ASP A 344 -8.32 -1.07 6.53
CA ASP A 344 -9.42 -0.22 6.05
C ASP A 344 -8.89 1.12 5.49
N ILE A 345 -7.90 1.72 6.17
CA ILE A 345 -7.29 2.99 5.75
C ILE A 345 -6.44 2.82 4.49
N TYR A 346 -5.51 1.87 4.47
CA TYR A 346 -4.52 1.75 3.39
C TYR A 346 -5.02 0.95 2.19
N ASN A 347 -5.70 -0.18 2.36
CA ASN A 347 -6.18 -0.98 1.23
C ASN A 347 -7.47 -0.43 0.64
N ASN A 348 -8.45 -0.05 1.47
CA ASN A 348 -9.79 0.26 0.96
C ASN A 348 -9.89 1.74 0.51
N LYS A 349 -9.36 2.67 1.31
CA LYS A 349 -9.50 4.13 1.04
C LYS A 349 -8.37 4.69 0.15
N LYS A 350 -7.13 4.19 0.27
CA LYS A 350 -5.96 4.68 -0.48
C LYS A 350 -4.98 3.59 -0.97
N PRO A 351 -5.44 2.60 -1.76
CA PRO A 351 -4.55 1.58 -2.32
C PRO A 351 -3.53 2.19 -3.28
N ASP A 352 -2.47 1.41 -3.55
CA ASP A 352 -1.41 1.67 -4.55
C ASP A 352 -0.45 2.83 -4.22
N VAL A 353 -0.61 3.52 -3.08
CA VAL A 353 0.26 4.65 -2.68
C VAL A 353 1.23 4.30 -1.55
N TYR A 354 0.80 3.45 -0.60
CA TYR A 354 1.53 3.18 0.64
C TYR A 354 1.77 1.68 0.84
N GLY A 355 3.03 1.26 0.86
CA GLY A 355 3.46 -0.09 1.23
C GLY A 355 3.66 -0.28 2.75
N ASP A 356 3.83 -1.54 3.16
CA ASP A 356 3.84 -2.00 4.55
C ASP A 356 4.65 -1.15 5.55
N SER A 357 5.82 -0.62 5.17
CA SER A 357 6.63 0.14 6.12
C SER A 357 5.99 1.47 6.51
N LEU A 358 5.21 2.06 5.60
CA LEU A 358 4.45 3.30 5.77
C LEU A 358 3.01 3.11 6.26
N TRP A 359 2.61 1.89 6.63
CA TRP A 359 1.34 1.64 7.30
C TRP A 359 1.38 2.11 8.76
N THR A 360 1.59 3.42 8.97
CA THR A 360 1.78 4.03 10.29
C THR A 360 0.47 4.18 11.05
N VAL A 361 -0.64 4.45 10.37
CA VAL A 361 -1.99 4.44 10.99
C VAL A 361 -2.37 3.00 11.34
N LYS A 362 -2.49 2.69 12.64
CA LYS A 362 -2.89 1.36 13.14
C LYS A 362 -4.38 1.27 13.39
N GLU A 363 -4.94 2.31 14.00
CA GLU A 363 -6.35 2.48 14.36
C GLU A 363 -6.73 3.94 14.08
N ALA A 364 -7.94 4.19 13.60
CA ALA A 364 -8.50 5.53 13.44
C ALA A 364 -9.92 5.60 13.99
N TYR A 365 -10.24 6.63 14.76
CA TYR A 365 -11.49 6.82 15.48
C TYR A 365 -12.17 8.10 15.00
N VAL A 366 -13.40 8.02 14.50
CA VAL A 366 -14.14 9.17 13.94
C VAL A 366 -15.20 9.66 14.93
N ARG A 367 -15.29 10.99 15.09
CA ARG A 367 -16.35 11.64 15.88
C ARG A 367 -16.58 13.07 15.38
N ASN A 368 -17.82 13.47 15.11
CA ASN A 368 -18.19 14.81 14.63
C ASN A 368 -17.38 15.30 13.40
N GLN A 369 -17.07 14.42 12.45
CA GLN A 369 -16.16 14.68 11.31
C GLN A 369 -14.70 15.05 11.66
N GLU A 370 -14.28 14.82 12.90
CA GLU A 370 -12.87 14.82 13.31
C GLU A 370 -12.36 13.39 13.48
N VAL A 371 -11.04 13.17 13.36
CA VAL A 371 -10.42 11.84 13.54
C VAL A 371 -9.39 11.89 14.65
N VAL A 372 -9.31 10.83 15.46
CA VAL A 372 -8.12 10.50 16.24
C VAL A 372 -7.47 9.26 15.65
N GLY A 373 -6.23 9.40 15.16
CA GLY A 373 -5.44 8.30 14.59
C GLY A 373 -4.36 7.84 15.57
N LYS A 374 -4.23 6.54 15.78
CA LYS A 374 -3.11 5.92 16.52
C LYS A 374 -2.00 5.56 15.52
N LEU A 375 -0.82 6.11 15.74
CA LEU A 375 0.30 6.04 14.82
C LEU A 375 1.44 5.23 15.42
N GLU A 376 2.07 4.35 14.63
CA GLU A 376 3.22 3.56 15.06
C GLU A 376 4.16 3.29 13.87
N ILE A 377 5.43 3.67 14.01
CA ILE A 377 6.50 3.43 13.05
C ILE A 377 6.82 1.93 12.97
N SER A 378 6.86 1.39 11.76
CA SER A 378 7.22 -0.03 11.56
C SER A 378 8.70 -0.28 11.87
N ASN A 379 9.03 -1.49 12.36
CA ASN A 379 10.43 -1.88 12.60
C ASN A 379 11.32 -1.79 11.35
N ALA A 380 10.74 -1.84 10.15
CA ALA A 380 11.47 -1.69 8.89
C ALA A 380 12.03 -0.27 8.71
N ILE A 381 11.30 0.77 9.14
CA ILE A 381 11.75 2.16 9.04
C ILE A 381 13.00 2.42 9.89
N ASN A 382 13.13 1.77 11.06
CA ASN A 382 14.32 1.88 11.92
C ASN A 382 15.63 1.42 11.25
N GLU A 383 15.59 0.86 10.02
CA GLU A 383 16.75 0.49 9.22
C GLU A 383 17.22 1.59 8.23
N ASP A 384 16.49 2.71 8.12
CA ASP A 384 16.81 3.82 7.19
C ASP A 384 18.12 4.55 7.54
N GLY A 385 18.48 4.60 8.82
CA GLY A 385 19.73 5.18 9.33
C GLY A 385 19.74 6.70 9.47
N HIS A 386 18.58 7.36 9.38
CA HIS A 386 18.41 8.78 9.72
C HIS A 386 17.99 8.93 11.19
N ASP A 387 18.31 10.06 11.80
CA ASP A 387 17.90 10.39 13.18
C ASP A 387 16.98 11.62 13.11
N TYR A 388 15.75 11.48 13.58
CA TYR A 388 14.69 12.49 13.45
C TYR A 388 14.05 12.76 14.82
N HIS A 389 14.05 14.02 15.24
CA HIS A 389 13.27 14.50 16.38
C HIS A 389 11.76 14.35 16.15
N ILE A 390 11.34 14.49 14.89
CA ILE A 390 9.96 14.39 14.42
C ILE A 390 9.99 13.58 13.13
N HIS A 391 9.59 12.31 13.19
CA HIS A 391 9.74 11.37 12.10
C HIS A 391 8.79 11.66 10.91
N PRO A 392 9.26 11.72 9.65
CA PRO A 392 8.42 12.04 8.48
C PRO A 392 7.17 11.16 8.35
N ALA A 393 7.34 9.84 8.53
CA ALA A 393 6.24 8.86 8.44
C ALA A 393 5.12 9.05 9.49
N LEU A 394 5.38 9.71 10.62
CA LEU A 394 4.34 10.07 11.60
C LEU A 394 3.58 11.33 11.18
N LEU A 395 4.27 12.31 10.59
CA LEU A 395 3.61 13.49 10.01
C LEU A 395 2.72 13.11 8.83
N ASP A 396 3.19 12.20 7.97
CA ASP A 396 2.41 11.65 6.89
C ASP A 396 1.25 10.77 7.42
N GLY A 397 1.50 9.90 8.42
CA GLY A 397 0.45 9.13 9.10
C GLY A 397 -0.67 9.98 9.71
N ALA A 398 -0.35 11.15 10.26
CA ALA A 398 -1.35 12.10 10.74
C ALA A 398 -2.20 12.68 9.59
N MET A 399 -1.61 12.94 8.42
CA MET A 399 -2.34 13.35 7.23
C MET A 399 -3.18 12.19 6.63
N VAL A 400 -2.64 10.97 6.59
CA VAL A 400 -3.31 9.75 6.10
C VAL A 400 -4.51 9.37 6.97
N SER A 401 -4.46 9.65 8.27
CA SER A 401 -5.59 9.44 9.19
C SER A 401 -6.87 10.17 8.74
N ARG A 402 -6.79 11.20 7.89
CA ARG A 402 -7.97 11.85 7.27
C ARG A 402 -8.84 10.88 6.47
N PHE A 403 -8.29 9.79 5.93
CA PHE A 403 -9.04 8.87 5.07
C PHE A 403 -10.17 8.13 5.81
N ALA A 404 -10.15 8.12 7.14
CA ALA A 404 -11.29 7.69 7.96
C ALA A 404 -12.55 8.56 7.77
N LEU A 405 -12.42 9.80 7.25
CA LEU A 405 -13.53 10.70 6.93
C LEU A 405 -14.10 10.52 5.52
N LEU A 406 -13.44 9.74 4.66
CA LEU A 406 -13.97 9.42 3.35
C LEU A 406 -15.06 8.35 3.48
N GLU A 407 -16.08 8.42 2.63
CA GLU A 407 -17.06 7.34 2.43
C GLU A 407 -16.35 6.07 1.93
N ASP A 408 -17.03 4.92 1.83
CA ASP A 408 -16.40 3.62 1.48
C ASP A 408 -15.97 3.50 0.00
N THR A 409 -15.69 4.62 -0.64
CA THR A 409 -15.11 4.75 -1.98
C THR A 409 -13.67 5.25 -1.90
N LYS A 410 -12.80 4.75 -2.79
CA LYS A 410 -11.41 5.24 -2.99
C LYS A 410 -11.41 6.75 -3.19
N GLU A 411 -10.43 7.48 -2.61
CA GLU A 411 -10.30 8.93 -2.79
C GLU A 411 -10.33 9.27 -4.30
N PRO A 412 -11.39 9.94 -4.82
CA PRO A 412 -11.68 9.95 -6.25
C PRO A 412 -10.69 10.80 -7.06
N GLU A 413 -10.03 11.76 -6.41
CA GLU A 413 -9.05 12.65 -7.02
C GLU A 413 -7.83 12.83 -6.09
N PRO A 414 -6.59 12.82 -6.61
CA PRO A 414 -5.40 12.77 -5.78
C PRO A 414 -5.06 14.13 -5.15
N PHE A 415 -5.20 14.22 -3.83
CA PHE A 415 -4.73 15.34 -3.03
C PHE A 415 -3.31 15.09 -2.49
N ILE A 416 -2.37 16.01 -2.79
CA ILE A 416 -0.99 15.98 -2.27
C ILE A 416 -0.73 17.14 -1.31
N PRO A 417 0.13 16.99 -0.29
CA PRO A 417 0.61 18.11 0.53
C PRO A 417 1.18 19.26 -0.31
N PHE A 418 0.88 20.49 0.09
CA PHE A 418 1.33 21.70 -0.60
C PHE A 418 1.87 22.78 0.34
N MET A 419 1.18 23.04 1.45
CA MET A 419 1.55 24.07 2.40
C MET A 419 1.22 23.64 3.83
N ILE A 420 2.00 24.09 4.82
CA ILE A 420 1.63 24.05 6.23
C ILE A 420 1.88 25.45 6.80
N LYS A 421 0.82 26.13 7.25
CA LYS A 421 0.91 27.55 7.66
C LYS A 421 1.80 27.72 8.89
N LYS A 422 1.69 26.81 9.86
CA LYS A 422 2.55 26.78 11.04
C LYS A 422 2.78 25.35 11.55
N ILE A 423 4.01 25.02 11.87
CA ILE A 423 4.43 23.78 12.53
C ILE A 423 5.00 24.17 13.89
N ASN A 424 4.29 23.86 14.97
CA ASN A 424 4.82 24.05 16.32
C ASN A 424 5.46 22.74 16.80
N THR A 425 6.78 22.74 17.03
CA THR A 425 7.46 21.63 17.72
C THR A 425 7.64 21.97 19.20
N PHE A 426 7.36 21.02 20.09
CA PHE A 426 7.49 21.20 21.53
C PHE A 426 8.28 20.09 22.24
N ASN A 427 8.32 18.89 21.66
CA ASN A 427 9.12 17.77 22.14
C ASN A 427 9.33 16.76 20.99
N GLU A 428 10.17 15.75 21.21
CA GLU A 428 10.35 14.65 20.26
C GLU A 428 9.10 13.78 20.12
N LEU A 429 8.91 13.18 18.93
CA LEU A 429 7.95 12.12 18.72
C LEU A 429 8.60 10.76 19.00
N SER A 430 7.99 9.97 19.88
CA SER A 430 8.28 8.55 20.06
C SER A 430 7.91 7.74 18.80
N SER A 431 8.37 6.49 18.73
CA SER A 431 8.01 5.55 17.66
C SER A 431 6.50 5.30 17.54
N ASP A 432 5.77 5.47 18.63
CA ASP A 432 4.32 5.41 18.73
C ASP A 432 3.76 6.72 19.29
N CYS A 433 2.65 7.21 18.74
CA CYS A 433 1.94 8.39 19.21
C CYS A 433 0.47 8.37 18.76
N TYR A 434 -0.27 9.41 19.11
CA TYR A 434 -1.61 9.66 18.58
C TYR A 434 -1.62 10.99 17.83
N CYS A 435 -2.55 11.12 16.90
CA CYS A 435 -2.87 12.37 16.22
C CYS A 435 -4.36 12.68 16.31
N HIS A 436 -4.71 13.97 16.22
CA HIS A 436 -6.05 14.48 16.00
C HIS A 436 -6.06 15.25 14.69
N VAL A 437 -6.99 14.90 13.80
CA VAL A 437 -7.22 15.53 12.50
C VAL A 437 -8.52 16.32 12.60
N LYS A 438 -8.41 17.64 12.44
CA LYS A 438 -9.54 18.56 12.48
C LYS A 438 -9.69 19.29 11.14
N PRO A 439 -10.62 18.87 10.27
CA PRO A 439 -10.90 19.60 9.03
C PRO A 439 -11.32 21.05 9.30
N ILE A 440 -10.76 21.97 8.54
CA ILE A 440 -11.11 23.40 8.57
C ILE A 440 -12.01 23.74 7.38
N LYS A 441 -11.62 23.31 6.18
CA LYS A 441 -12.35 23.53 4.92
C LYS A 441 -11.88 22.57 3.84
N SER A 442 -12.78 22.25 2.92
CA SER A 442 -12.48 21.45 1.73
C SER A 442 -13.30 21.95 0.55
N ASN A 443 -12.74 21.86 -0.65
CA ASN A 443 -13.42 22.11 -1.92
C ASN A 443 -12.78 21.22 -3.03
N ASP A 444 -13.23 21.41 -4.27
CA ASP A 444 -12.79 20.63 -5.44
C ASP A 444 -11.29 20.79 -5.80
N GLU A 445 -10.55 21.72 -5.18
CA GLU A 445 -9.13 21.98 -5.48
C GLU A 445 -8.20 21.86 -4.25
N MET A 446 -8.73 21.91 -3.03
CA MET A 446 -7.94 21.78 -1.80
C MET A 446 -8.70 21.21 -0.60
N TRP A 447 -7.93 20.65 0.33
CA TRP A 447 -8.35 20.24 1.66
C TRP A 447 -7.41 20.88 2.69
N GLU A 448 -7.94 21.54 3.72
CA GLU A 448 -7.19 22.14 4.82
C GLU A 448 -7.69 21.61 6.18
N ALA A 449 -6.75 21.22 7.03
CA ALA A 449 -7.02 20.77 8.40
C ALA A 449 -5.92 21.25 9.38
N ASP A 450 -6.25 21.28 10.66
CA ASP A 450 -5.24 21.28 11.72
C ASP A 450 -4.94 19.81 12.10
N LEU A 451 -3.65 19.47 12.23
CA LEU A 451 -3.19 18.16 12.70
C LEU A 451 -2.41 18.33 14.01
N THR A 452 -2.81 17.66 15.08
CA THR A 452 -2.14 17.75 16.39
C THR A 452 -1.66 16.37 16.82
N LEU A 453 -0.36 16.20 17.08
CA LEU A 453 0.23 14.94 17.56
C LEU A 453 0.53 15.02 19.05
N PHE A 454 0.21 13.95 19.78
CA PHE A 454 0.32 13.87 21.24
C PHE A 454 0.75 12.46 21.71
N ASP A 455 1.27 12.41 22.94
CA ASP A 455 1.62 11.15 23.62
C ASP A 455 0.37 10.36 24.06
N SER A 456 0.58 9.16 24.60
CA SER A 456 -0.48 8.30 25.15
C SER A 456 -1.21 8.87 26.37
N ASN A 457 -0.75 9.99 26.94
CA ASN A 457 -1.42 10.74 28.01
C ASN A 457 -2.25 11.93 27.49
N GLY A 458 -2.20 12.24 26.18
CA GLY A 458 -2.83 13.42 25.59
C GLY A 458 -1.98 14.69 25.66
N THR A 459 -0.68 14.58 25.94
CA THR A 459 0.28 15.70 25.96
C THR A 459 0.65 16.09 24.53
N VAL A 460 0.30 17.30 24.09
CA VAL A 460 0.63 17.81 22.74
C VAL A 460 2.14 17.94 22.54
N LEU A 461 2.67 17.23 21.54
CA LEU A 461 4.09 17.17 21.17
C LEU A 461 4.39 18.03 19.93
N VAL A 462 3.50 18.00 18.93
CA VAL A 462 3.61 18.73 17.66
C VAL A 462 2.23 19.21 17.21
N GLU A 463 2.14 20.41 16.64
CA GLU A 463 0.94 20.92 15.95
C GLU A 463 1.31 21.34 14.54
N LEU A 464 0.47 20.99 13.55
CA LEU A 464 0.55 21.45 12.17
C LEU A 464 -0.75 22.21 11.87
N GLN A 465 -0.70 23.53 12.03
CA GLN A 465 -1.85 24.41 11.84
C GLN A 465 -1.96 24.80 10.37
N GLY A 466 -3.17 24.67 9.81
CA GLY A 466 -3.45 24.88 8.39
C GLY A 466 -2.56 24.03 7.49
N PHE A 467 -2.58 22.71 7.69
CA PHE A 467 -2.02 21.73 6.77
C PHE A 467 -2.91 21.66 5.53
N VAL A 468 -2.37 22.00 4.36
CA VAL A 468 -3.10 22.08 3.10
C VAL A 468 -2.59 21.04 2.10
N CYS A 469 -3.52 20.19 1.65
CA CYS A 469 -3.35 19.42 0.43
C CYS A 469 -4.03 20.14 -0.74
N LYS A 470 -3.42 20.06 -1.94
CA LYS A 470 -4.01 20.51 -3.20
C LYS A 470 -4.28 19.33 -4.12
N ARG A 471 -5.28 19.46 -4.99
CA ARG A 471 -5.57 18.48 -6.04
C ARG A 471 -4.46 18.47 -7.10
N VAL A 472 -4.08 17.29 -7.56
CA VAL A 472 -3.23 17.10 -8.75
C VAL A 472 -4.10 16.74 -9.94
N ARG A 473 -4.03 17.53 -11.00
CA ARG A 473 -4.66 17.21 -12.28
C ARG A 473 -3.64 16.48 -13.16
N VAL A 474 -3.90 15.21 -13.46
CA VAL A 474 -3.07 14.44 -14.39
C VAL A 474 -3.55 14.72 -15.81
N ASN A 475 -2.63 15.21 -16.67
CA ASN A 475 -2.91 15.35 -18.10
C ASN A 475 -2.91 13.97 -18.77
N VAL A 476 -4.02 13.24 -18.63
CA VAL A 476 -4.38 12.22 -19.62
C VAL A 476 -4.63 12.96 -20.95
N SER A 477 -4.17 12.40 -22.06
CA SER A 477 -4.35 12.95 -23.41
C SER A 477 -5.80 13.35 -23.68
N ASP A 478 -6.01 14.42 -24.46
CA ASP A 478 -7.30 15.06 -24.78
C ASP A 478 -8.39 14.10 -25.33
N GLU A 479 -8.94 13.24 -24.48
CA GLU A 479 -10.34 12.83 -24.59
C GLU A 479 -11.18 13.96 -24.00
N VAL A 480 -12.08 14.47 -24.84
CA VAL A 480 -13.00 15.55 -24.46
C VAL A 480 -13.98 15.00 -23.43
N SER A 481 -13.59 15.10 -22.16
CA SER A 481 -14.52 14.98 -21.05
C SER A 481 -15.49 16.15 -21.15
N ASP A 482 -16.76 15.84 -21.42
CA ASP A 482 -17.84 16.82 -21.42
C ASP A 482 -17.85 17.54 -20.08
N VAL A 483 -17.36 18.78 -20.07
CA VAL A 483 -17.46 19.67 -18.92
C VAL A 483 -18.94 19.90 -18.67
N ARG A 484 -19.48 19.15 -17.71
CA ARG A 484 -20.78 19.45 -17.13
C ARG A 484 -20.68 20.85 -16.53
N GLU A 485 -21.21 21.85 -17.25
CA GLU A 485 -21.53 23.15 -16.67
C GLU A 485 -22.52 22.92 -15.53
N ILE A 486 -22.00 22.70 -14.32
CA ILE A 486 -22.77 22.80 -13.10
C ILE A 486 -23.20 24.26 -13.04
N ASN A 487 -24.44 24.51 -13.45
CA ASN A 487 -25.10 25.79 -13.33
C ASN A 487 -25.28 26.12 -11.84
N ARG A 488 -24.20 26.59 -11.20
CA ARG A 488 -24.25 27.24 -9.90
C ARG A 488 -25.10 28.49 -10.10
N SER A 489 -26.35 28.42 -9.66
CA SER A 489 -27.32 29.51 -9.68
C SER A 489 -26.87 30.63 -8.73
N TYR A 490 -25.94 31.47 -9.17
CA TYR A 490 -25.58 32.68 -8.43
C TYR A 490 -26.81 33.59 -8.29
N PRO A 491 -27.15 34.07 -7.07
CA PRO A 491 -28.20 35.06 -6.89
C PRO A 491 -27.87 36.32 -7.70
N SER A 492 -28.87 36.95 -8.32
CA SER A 492 -28.67 38.17 -9.11
C SER A 492 -28.43 39.41 -8.23
N TYR A 493 -27.26 39.44 -7.59
CA TYR A 493 -26.76 40.65 -6.97
C TYR A 493 -26.55 41.74 -8.03
N ARG A 494 -26.93 42.97 -7.68
CA ARG A 494 -26.35 44.14 -8.35
C ARG A 494 -24.87 44.17 -7.98
N GLU A 495 -24.03 43.84 -8.94
CA GLU A 495 -22.58 43.89 -8.80
C GLU A 495 -22.15 45.30 -8.36
N SER A 496 -21.35 45.41 -7.31
CA SER A 496 -20.85 46.70 -6.83
C SER A 496 -19.66 47.16 -7.66
N ASP A 497 -19.49 48.47 -7.83
CA ASP A 497 -18.36 49.04 -8.58
C ASP A 497 -17.01 48.56 -8.02
N LEU A 498 -16.92 48.40 -6.69
CA LEU A 498 -15.75 47.82 -6.02
C LEU A 498 -15.47 46.38 -6.49
N LEU A 499 -16.48 45.50 -6.51
CA LEU A 499 -16.30 44.11 -6.93
C LEU A 499 -15.86 44.02 -8.40
N LEU A 500 -16.44 44.85 -9.28
CA LEU A 500 -16.06 44.91 -10.69
C LEU A 500 -14.61 45.42 -10.88
N ASN A 501 -14.20 46.41 -10.10
CA ASN A 501 -12.82 46.94 -10.16
C ASN A 501 -11.80 45.95 -9.59
N ILE A 502 -12.12 45.22 -8.52
CA ILE A 502 -11.27 44.13 -7.99
C ILE A 502 -11.12 43.01 -9.03
N LYS A 503 -12.22 42.60 -9.70
CA LYS A 503 -12.15 41.63 -10.81
C LYS A 503 -11.20 42.08 -11.92
N ARG A 504 -11.31 43.35 -12.37
CA ARG A 504 -10.42 43.93 -13.39
C ARG A 504 -8.96 43.92 -12.95
N TYR A 505 -8.68 44.30 -11.71
CA TYR A 505 -7.33 44.30 -11.15
C TYR A 505 -6.70 42.90 -11.10
N ILE A 506 -7.42 41.89 -10.58
CA ILE A 506 -6.93 40.50 -10.58
C ILE A 506 -6.70 39.99 -12.01
N LEU A 507 -7.62 40.32 -12.92
CA LEU A 507 -7.58 39.88 -14.32
C LEU A 507 -6.42 40.51 -15.09
N ASP A 508 -6.08 41.77 -14.84
CA ASP A 508 -4.87 42.42 -15.37
C ASP A 508 -3.60 41.72 -14.89
N LYS A 509 -3.47 41.47 -13.58
CA LYS A 509 -2.32 40.74 -13.01
C LYS A 509 -2.14 39.36 -13.65
N ILE A 510 -3.22 38.60 -13.84
CA ILE A 510 -3.17 37.28 -14.51
C ILE A 510 -2.83 37.41 -16.00
N SER A 511 -3.36 38.42 -16.69
CA SER A 511 -3.06 38.66 -18.11
C SER A 511 -1.57 39.00 -18.31
N ASN A 512 -0.99 39.78 -17.38
CA ASN A 512 0.43 40.11 -17.38
C ASN A 512 1.33 38.89 -17.11
N ILE A 513 0.93 37.99 -16.21
CA ILE A 513 1.64 36.75 -15.90
C ILE A 513 1.58 35.74 -17.06
N THR A 514 0.38 35.50 -17.60
CA THR A 514 0.15 34.52 -18.69
C THR A 514 0.56 35.06 -20.07
N LYS A 515 0.80 36.38 -20.18
CA LYS A 515 1.04 37.12 -21.43
C LYS A 515 -0.08 36.94 -22.46
N ASN A 516 -1.30 36.67 -21.99
CA ASN A 516 -2.49 36.45 -22.79
C ASN A 516 -3.59 37.41 -22.33
N PRO A 517 -4.15 38.28 -23.19
CA PRO A 517 -5.24 39.18 -22.78
C PRO A 517 -6.50 38.39 -22.41
N LEU A 518 -6.92 38.49 -21.15
CA LEU A 518 -8.17 37.93 -20.66
C LEU A 518 -9.30 38.97 -20.73
N ASP A 519 -10.55 38.50 -20.58
CA ASP A 519 -11.73 39.35 -20.46
C ASP A 519 -12.67 38.84 -19.35
N LEU A 520 -13.67 39.65 -18.99
CA LEU A 520 -14.59 39.35 -17.88
C LEU A 520 -15.41 38.06 -18.12
N THR A 521 -15.49 37.51 -19.34
CA THR A 521 -16.15 36.21 -19.58
C THR A 521 -15.38 35.05 -18.97
N LYS A 522 -14.09 35.25 -18.67
CA LYS A 522 -13.22 34.24 -18.05
C LYS A 522 -13.28 34.24 -16.52
N CYS A 523 -13.98 35.18 -15.88
CA CYS A 523 -13.92 35.35 -14.42
C CYS A 523 -14.41 34.15 -13.59
N ASN A 524 -15.23 33.27 -14.15
CA ASN A 524 -15.74 32.07 -13.47
C ASN A 524 -14.91 30.80 -13.75
N LYS A 525 -13.87 30.87 -14.59
CA LYS A 525 -12.97 29.73 -14.83
C LYS A 525 -11.99 29.56 -13.67
N ASN A 526 -11.52 28.34 -13.45
CA ASN A 526 -10.42 28.09 -12.53
C ASN A 526 -9.14 28.80 -13.04
N PHE A 527 -8.32 29.38 -12.15
CA PHE A 527 -7.07 30.04 -12.53
C PHE A 527 -6.16 29.17 -13.42
N MET A 528 -6.04 27.89 -13.13
CA MET A 528 -5.23 26.94 -13.91
C MET A 528 -5.74 26.80 -15.36
N ASP A 529 -7.05 26.89 -15.57
CA ASP A 529 -7.68 26.86 -16.91
C ASP A 529 -7.44 28.16 -17.72
N LEU A 530 -6.90 29.20 -17.07
CA LEU A 530 -6.45 30.44 -17.71
C LEU A 530 -4.98 30.37 -18.16
N GLY A 531 -4.31 29.24 -17.92
CA GLY A 531 -2.89 29.03 -18.27
C GLY A 531 -1.91 29.47 -17.19
N THR A 532 -2.36 29.69 -15.94
CA THR A 532 -1.43 29.92 -14.82
C THR A 532 -0.84 28.61 -14.31
N THR A 533 0.40 28.65 -13.81
CA THR A 533 1.01 27.52 -13.07
C THR A 533 0.95 27.80 -11.56
N SER A 534 1.03 26.76 -10.71
CA SER A 534 1.07 26.98 -9.26
C SER A 534 2.23 27.87 -8.80
N ILE A 535 3.38 27.82 -9.48
CA ILE A 535 4.54 28.67 -9.19
C ILE A 535 4.18 30.14 -9.47
N ALA A 536 3.56 30.42 -10.61
CA ALA A 536 3.13 31.78 -10.96
C ALA A 536 2.06 32.33 -10.00
N LEU A 537 1.22 31.46 -9.42
CA LEU A 537 0.25 31.83 -8.39
C LEU A 537 0.91 32.12 -7.03
N VAL A 538 2.00 31.42 -6.67
CA VAL A 538 2.80 31.76 -5.47
C VAL A 538 3.41 33.16 -5.60
N ASP A 539 4.00 33.47 -6.74
CA ASP A 539 4.57 34.81 -7.00
C ASP A 539 3.46 35.88 -7.04
N LEU A 540 2.30 35.59 -7.62
CA LEU A 540 1.15 36.49 -7.57
C LEU A 540 0.67 36.73 -6.13
N SER A 541 0.62 35.70 -5.29
CA SER A 541 0.29 35.83 -3.85
C SER A 541 1.24 36.80 -3.15
N LYS A 542 2.55 36.66 -3.35
CA LYS A 542 3.57 37.55 -2.76
C LYS A 542 3.41 38.99 -3.22
N ASN A 543 3.18 39.21 -4.53
CA ASN A 543 2.95 40.54 -5.08
C ASN A 543 1.65 41.17 -4.53
N LEU A 544 0.55 40.42 -4.46
CA LEU A 544 -0.71 40.90 -3.88
C LEU A 544 -0.58 41.22 -2.38
N ALA A 545 0.08 40.36 -1.61
CA ALA A 545 0.35 40.59 -0.19
C ALA A 545 1.12 41.89 0.04
N SER A 546 2.15 42.14 -0.77
CA SER A 546 2.98 43.35 -0.72
C SER A 546 2.23 44.61 -1.17
N GLU A 547 1.50 44.57 -2.28
CA GLU A 547 0.75 45.73 -2.81
C GLU A 547 -0.42 46.14 -1.93
N LEU A 548 -1.07 45.18 -1.26
CA LEU A 548 -2.21 45.42 -0.37
C LEU A 548 -1.80 45.61 1.10
N ASP A 549 -0.55 45.31 1.47
CA ASP A 549 -0.05 45.31 2.85
C ASP A 549 -0.93 44.40 3.75
N ILE A 550 -1.07 43.14 3.33
CA ILE A 550 -1.83 42.09 4.05
C ILE A 550 -1.06 40.78 4.07
N THR A 551 -1.27 39.97 5.11
CA THR A 551 -0.82 38.57 5.11
C THR A 551 -1.71 37.75 4.18
N LEU A 552 -1.14 37.17 3.13
CA LEU A 552 -1.88 36.35 2.17
C LEU A 552 -1.05 35.16 1.71
N TYR A 553 -1.61 33.97 1.89
CA TYR A 553 -0.96 32.70 1.56
C TYR A 553 -1.27 32.27 0.11
N PRO A 554 -0.36 31.55 -0.57
CA PRO A 554 -0.62 31.02 -1.92
C PRO A 554 -1.83 30.09 -2.02
N THR A 555 -2.29 29.54 -0.89
CA THR A 555 -3.51 28.72 -0.79
C THR A 555 -4.75 29.45 -1.26
N ILE A 556 -4.77 30.80 -1.21
CA ILE A 556 -5.95 31.61 -1.56
C ILE A 556 -6.51 31.34 -2.96
N PHE A 557 -5.64 30.95 -3.92
CA PHE A 557 -6.04 30.62 -5.29
C PHE A 557 -6.66 29.22 -5.45
N PHE A 558 -6.57 28.38 -4.41
CA PHE A 558 -7.26 27.11 -4.30
C PHE A 558 -8.51 27.24 -3.41
N GLU A 559 -8.45 28.11 -2.39
CA GLU A 559 -9.59 28.47 -1.52
C GLU A 559 -10.71 29.13 -2.33
N TYR A 560 -10.35 30.05 -3.22
CA TYR A 560 -11.24 30.83 -4.07
C TYR A 560 -10.85 30.64 -5.54
N PRO A 561 -11.19 29.51 -6.19
CA PRO A 561 -10.51 29.03 -7.39
C PRO A 561 -10.70 29.86 -8.68
N SER A 562 -11.59 30.86 -8.67
CA SER A 562 -11.84 31.75 -9.82
C SER A 562 -11.63 33.22 -9.47
N ILE A 563 -11.47 34.07 -10.50
CA ILE A 563 -11.39 35.54 -10.35
C ILE A 563 -12.65 36.06 -9.63
N ASN A 564 -13.82 35.48 -9.91
CA ASN A 564 -15.08 35.88 -9.29
C ASN A 564 -15.11 35.57 -7.78
N ASP A 565 -14.67 34.38 -7.39
CA ASP A 565 -14.63 33.96 -5.98
C ASP A 565 -13.60 34.79 -5.20
N LEU A 566 -12.39 34.95 -5.76
CA LEU A 566 -11.31 35.71 -5.12
C LEU A 566 -11.63 37.21 -5.00
N ALA A 567 -12.26 37.79 -6.03
CA ALA A 567 -12.72 39.18 -5.96
C ALA A 567 -13.84 39.36 -4.92
N THR A 568 -14.72 38.38 -4.76
CA THR A 568 -15.77 38.40 -3.74
C THR A 568 -15.18 38.31 -2.33
N TYR A 569 -14.18 37.45 -2.13
CA TYR A 569 -13.41 37.39 -0.88
C TYR A 569 -12.75 38.74 -0.55
N PHE A 570 -11.99 39.30 -1.49
CA PHE A 570 -11.31 40.59 -1.29
C PHE A 570 -12.27 41.78 -1.07
N ALA A 571 -13.41 41.80 -1.77
CA ALA A 571 -14.46 42.81 -1.54
C ALA A 571 -15.13 42.68 -0.16
N THR A 572 -15.05 41.51 0.47
CA THR A 572 -15.66 41.24 1.78
C THR A 572 -14.68 41.50 2.92
N GLU A 573 -13.48 40.90 2.86
CA GLU A 573 -12.49 40.94 3.95
C GLU A 573 -11.57 42.18 3.91
N TYR A 574 -11.27 42.70 2.71
CA TYR A 574 -10.32 43.81 2.53
C TYR A 574 -10.85 45.00 1.71
N PRO A 575 -12.13 45.43 1.87
CA PRO A 575 -12.72 46.48 1.05
C PRO A 575 -11.93 47.80 1.11
N GLU A 576 -11.48 48.24 2.28
CA GLU A 576 -10.76 49.51 2.43
C GLU A 576 -9.38 49.50 1.76
N LYS A 577 -8.67 48.36 1.77
CA LYS A 577 -7.37 48.22 1.10
C LYS A 577 -7.53 48.39 -0.42
N PHE A 578 -8.54 47.74 -0.99
CA PHE A 578 -8.84 47.86 -2.42
C PHE A 578 -9.41 49.22 -2.82
N ILE A 579 -10.30 49.83 -2.01
CA ILE A 579 -10.78 51.20 -2.24
C ILE A 579 -9.58 52.15 -2.30
N LYS A 580 -8.63 52.05 -1.38
CA LYS A 580 -7.42 52.88 -1.37
C LYS A 580 -6.53 52.63 -2.59
N LEU A 581 -6.27 51.36 -2.93
CA LEU A 581 -5.43 50.98 -4.08
C LEU A 581 -6.02 51.49 -5.41
N ILE A 582 -7.32 51.27 -5.63
CA ILE A 582 -8.02 51.62 -6.88
C ILE A 582 -8.19 53.14 -6.99
N SER A 583 -8.47 53.84 -5.89
CA SER A 583 -8.60 55.31 -5.88
C SER A 583 -7.28 56.00 -6.26
N ILE A 584 -6.13 55.40 -5.95
CA ILE A 584 -4.81 55.90 -6.35
C ILE A 584 -4.56 55.68 -7.85
N SER A 585 -5.07 54.59 -8.45
CA SER A 585 -4.96 54.36 -9.90
C SER A 585 -5.85 55.26 -10.76
N ASP A 586 -7.04 55.65 -10.26
CA ASP A 586 -7.97 56.52 -10.99
C ASP A 586 -7.51 57.99 -11.06
N GLU A 587 -6.71 58.47 -10.10
CA GLU A 587 -6.08 59.80 -10.18
C GLU A 587 -4.98 59.88 -11.26
N VAL A 588 -4.35 58.75 -11.61
CA VAL A 588 -3.28 58.68 -12.64
C VAL A 588 -3.85 58.39 -14.04
N SER A 589 -5.04 57.81 -14.13
CA SER A 589 -5.61 57.28 -15.39
C SER A 589 -6.62 58.22 -16.08
N ASN A 590 -7.02 59.33 -15.45
CA ASN A 590 -8.12 60.19 -15.91
C ASN A 590 -7.78 61.14 -17.09
N ASP A 591 -6.61 60.99 -17.71
CA ASP A 591 -6.19 61.79 -18.88
C ASP A 591 -5.99 60.90 -20.12
N MET A 592 -7.06 60.27 -20.61
CA MET A 592 -7.35 60.16 -22.06
C MET A 592 -8.72 59.54 -22.41
N SER A 593 -9.57 60.38 -23.00
CA SER A 593 -10.54 60.06 -24.07
C SER A 593 -11.68 59.04 -23.85
N SER A 594 -12.84 59.64 -23.54
CA SER A 594 -14.15 59.20 -24.00
C SER A 594 -14.25 58.92 -25.51
N THR A 595 -14.92 57.83 -25.91
CA THR A 595 -15.81 57.84 -27.10
C THR A 595 -16.91 56.76 -26.97
N GLN A 596 -18.18 57.14 -27.09
CA GLN A 596 -19.31 56.21 -27.18
C GLN A 596 -19.52 55.78 -28.64
N GLN A 597 -19.92 54.52 -28.88
CA GLN A 597 -20.72 54.17 -30.06
C GLN A 597 -21.62 52.94 -29.83
N VAL A 598 -22.55 52.72 -30.76
CA VAL A 598 -23.91 52.22 -30.48
C VAL A 598 -24.27 51.00 -31.35
N ILE A 599 -24.80 49.94 -30.70
CA ILE A 599 -25.76 48.90 -31.16
C ILE A 599 -25.58 48.26 -32.56
N GLU A 600 -25.50 46.91 -32.60
CA GLU A 600 -26.41 46.11 -33.46
C GLU A 600 -26.61 44.66 -32.95
N LYS A 601 -27.60 43.94 -33.50
CA LYS A 601 -28.21 42.72 -32.92
C LYS A 601 -28.57 41.66 -33.97
N ALA A 602 -28.52 40.39 -33.55
CA ALA A 602 -29.20 39.21 -34.16
C ALA A 602 -28.59 38.62 -35.46
N PRO A 603 -28.88 37.34 -35.84
CA PRO A 603 -29.87 36.42 -35.26
C PRO A 603 -29.36 35.04 -34.80
N LYS A 604 -30.27 34.31 -34.12
CA LYS A 604 -30.14 32.88 -33.77
C LYS A 604 -30.72 32.00 -34.88
N THR A 605 -30.26 30.76 -34.99
CA THR A 605 -30.88 29.73 -35.84
C THR A 605 -31.17 28.46 -35.02
N ASN A 606 -32.42 27.97 -35.08
CA ASN A 606 -32.84 26.71 -34.47
C ASN A 606 -32.50 25.52 -35.37
N ILE A 607 -32.16 24.37 -34.78
CA ILE A 607 -32.58 23.04 -35.27
C ILE A 607 -33.12 22.26 -34.06
N GLN A 608 -34.20 21.50 -34.27
CA GLN A 608 -34.95 20.77 -33.24
C GLN A 608 -34.69 19.25 -33.29
N ASN A 609 -34.79 18.62 -32.12
CA ASN A 609 -35.35 17.29 -31.82
C ASN A 609 -34.94 16.05 -32.64
N SER A 610 -34.42 15.05 -31.94
CA SER A 610 -34.85 13.65 -32.04
C SER A 610 -34.90 13.02 -30.64
N VAL A 611 -35.82 12.07 -30.41
CA VAL A 611 -36.26 11.66 -29.05
C VAL A 611 -36.57 10.15 -29.00
N LEU A 612 -36.07 9.48 -27.95
CA LEU A 612 -36.46 8.14 -27.41
C LEU A 612 -36.13 6.88 -28.25
N PRO A 613 -36.05 5.65 -27.67
CA PRO A 613 -36.67 5.19 -26.41
C PRO A 613 -35.77 4.48 -25.37
N SER A 614 -36.43 3.86 -24.38
CA SER A 614 -36.04 3.63 -22.97
C SER A 614 -35.97 2.16 -22.51
N HIS A 615 -35.44 1.96 -21.29
CA HIS A 615 -35.52 0.80 -20.38
C HIS A 615 -34.74 -0.49 -20.72
N VAL A 616 -33.90 -0.93 -19.76
CA VAL A 616 -34.05 -2.18 -18.97
C VAL A 616 -33.52 -1.92 -17.55
N GLU A 617 -34.26 -2.34 -16.51
CA GLU A 617 -33.79 -2.43 -15.11
C GLU A 617 -33.28 -3.86 -14.82
N LYS A 618 -32.34 -4.05 -13.87
CA LYS A 618 -32.08 -5.36 -13.24
C LYS A 618 -31.41 -5.22 -11.86
N GLU A 619 -31.54 -6.28 -11.06
CA GLU A 619 -31.58 -6.27 -9.59
C GLU A 619 -30.25 -6.60 -8.88
N GLU A 620 -30.20 -6.30 -7.59
CA GLU A 620 -29.10 -6.56 -6.64
C GLU A 620 -28.99 -8.04 -6.21
N TYR A 621 -27.78 -8.50 -5.89
CA TYR A 621 -27.49 -9.75 -5.16
C TYR A 621 -26.32 -9.55 -4.18
N SER A 622 -26.16 -10.45 -3.21
CA SER A 622 -25.16 -10.36 -2.13
C SER A 622 -24.15 -11.50 -2.15
N GLU A 623 -22.85 -11.17 -2.10
CA GLU A 623 -21.71 -12.10 -2.05
C GLU A 623 -21.42 -12.62 -0.63
N GLN A 624 -21.35 -13.95 -0.42
CA GLN A 624 -20.48 -14.59 0.59
C GLN A 624 -20.13 -16.03 0.14
N ASP A 625 -18.83 -16.28 -0.07
CA ASP A 625 -18.13 -17.58 -0.29
C ASP A 625 -18.53 -18.47 -1.51
N GLU A 626 -17.77 -18.37 -2.62
CA GLU A 626 -17.69 -19.42 -3.66
C GLU A 626 -16.24 -19.92 -3.91
N PRO A 627 -16.03 -21.22 -4.24
CA PRO A 627 -14.74 -21.79 -4.61
C PRO A 627 -14.40 -21.58 -6.12
N ILE A 628 -13.11 -21.56 -6.45
CA ILE A 628 -12.57 -21.13 -7.76
C ILE A 628 -12.40 -22.33 -8.74
N ALA A 629 -12.44 -22.09 -10.07
CA ALA A 629 -12.28 -23.09 -11.17
C ALA A 629 -11.24 -22.76 -12.30
N ILE A 630 -10.27 -23.66 -12.62
CA ILE A 630 -9.41 -23.58 -13.84
C ILE A 630 -10.16 -24.12 -15.06
N ILE A 631 -10.70 -23.22 -15.88
CA ILE A 631 -11.40 -23.62 -17.11
C ILE A 631 -10.60 -23.34 -18.40
N GLY A 632 -9.42 -22.74 -18.30
CA GLY A 632 -8.52 -22.47 -19.41
C GLY A 632 -7.16 -21.97 -18.97
N LEU A 633 -6.18 -22.05 -19.87
CA LEU A 633 -4.83 -21.50 -19.72
C LEU A 633 -4.36 -21.13 -21.14
N SER A 634 -3.78 -19.93 -21.30
CA SER A 634 -3.19 -19.44 -22.56
C SER A 634 -1.88 -18.73 -22.24
N GLY A 635 -0.84 -18.94 -23.03
CA GLY A 635 0.50 -18.43 -22.69
C GLY A 635 1.60 -18.87 -23.64
N ILE A 636 2.65 -18.06 -23.71
CA ILE A 636 3.87 -18.31 -24.49
C ILE A 636 5.01 -18.47 -23.48
N MET A 637 5.75 -19.57 -23.57
CA MET A 637 6.79 -19.95 -22.62
C MET A 637 8.15 -19.99 -23.33
N PRO A 638 9.28 -20.10 -22.60
CA PRO A 638 10.59 -20.30 -23.23
C PRO A 638 10.56 -21.39 -24.29
N GLN A 639 11.00 -21.05 -25.51
CA GLN A 639 11.01 -21.93 -26.69
C GLN A 639 9.66 -22.56 -27.11
N SER A 640 8.53 -22.15 -26.53
CA SER A 640 7.21 -22.76 -26.74
C SER A 640 6.20 -21.69 -27.14
N ASP A 641 5.70 -21.73 -28.37
CA ASP A 641 4.81 -20.70 -28.90
C ASP A 641 3.35 -20.90 -28.42
N ASN A 642 3.09 -21.97 -27.65
CA ASN A 642 1.85 -22.28 -26.96
C ASN A 642 2.11 -23.24 -25.78
N LEU A 643 1.08 -23.50 -24.98
CA LEU A 643 1.17 -24.34 -23.77
C LEU A 643 1.23 -25.84 -24.04
N ASP A 644 0.68 -26.33 -25.16
CA ASP A 644 0.77 -27.76 -25.53
C ASP A 644 2.22 -28.15 -25.84
N GLU A 645 2.96 -27.27 -26.53
CA GLU A 645 4.41 -27.42 -26.75
C GLU A 645 5.18 -27.40 -25.41
N PHE A 646 4.89 -26.43 -24.54
CA PHE A 646 5.53 -26.32 -23.23
C PHE A 646 5.27 -27.55 -22.35
N TRP A 647 4.04 -28.05 -22.36
CA TRP A 647 3.65 -29.26 -21.64
C TRP A 647 4.38 -30.49 -22.16
N GLY A 648 4.54 -30.62 -23.49
CA GLY A 648 5.34 -31.68 -24.11
C GLY A 648 6.80 -31.68 -23.64
N TYR A 649 7.42 -30.50 -23.51
CA TYR A 649 8.77 -30.37 -22.96
C TYR A 649 8.86 -30.72 -21.47
N LEU A 650 7.85 -30.34 -20.66
CA LEU A 650 7.77 -30.70 -19.25
C LEU A 650 7.59 -32.22 -19.04
N GLU A 651 6.71 -32.88 -19.81
CA GLU A 651 6.54 -34.34 -19.76
C GLU A 651 7.80 -35.10 -20.18
N ALA A 652 8.55 -34.56 -21.15
CA ALA A 652 9.85 -35.09 -21.55
C ALA A 652 10.98 -34.83 -20.53
N GLY A 653 10.75 -33.95 -19.54
CA GLY A 653 11.76 -33.52 -18.57
C GLY A 653 12.87 -32.67 -19.18
N GLU A 654 12.60 -31.99 -20.30
CA GLU A 654 13.58 -31.18 -21.01
C GLU A 654 13.82 -29.82 -20.35
N ASN A 655 15.07 -29.36 -20.38
CA ASN A 655 15.46 -28.08 -19.80
C ASN A 655 15.48 -26.99 -20.88
N LEU A 656 14.48 -26.10 -20.85
CA LEU A 656 14.33 -25.00 -21.81
C LEU A 656 15.19 -23.77 -21.49
N VAL A 657 16.02 -23.84 -20.45
CA VAL A 657 17.06 -22.83 -20.17
C VAL A 657 18.22 -23.01 -21.14
N THR A 658 18.38 -22.05 -22.05
CA THR A 658 19.48 -22.00 -23.03
C THR A 658 20.50 -20.92 -22.69
N GLU A 659 21.62 -20.95 -23.39
CA GLU A 659 22.58 -19.84 -23.39
C GLU A 659 21.88 -18.58 -23.94
N ILE A 660 22.18 -17.39 -23.40
CA ILE A 660 21.55 -16.13 -23.85
C ILE A 660 21.72 -15.96 -25.38
N PRO A 661 20.62 -15.89 -26.16
CA PRO A 661 20.68 -15.75 -27.61
C PRO A 661 21.34 -14.45 -28.05
N SER A 662 22.10 -14.50 -29.16
CA SER A 662 22.83 -13.35 -29.70
C SER A 662 21.93 -12.22 -30.21
N ASP A 663 20.65 -12.49 -30.47
CA ASP A 663 19.61 -11.52 -30.82
C ASP A 663 18.94 -10.87 -29.58
N ARG A 664 19.36 -11.23 -28.36
CA ARG A 664 19.07 -10.46 -27.14
C ARG A 664 20.22 -9.49 -26.85
N TRP A 665 21.40 -10.03 -26.53
CA TRP A 665 22.66 -9.28 -26.34
C TRP A 665 23.86 -10.25 -26.26
N ASP A 666 25.06 -9.83 -26.66
CA ASP A 666 26.25 -10.70 -26.56
C ASP A 666 26.86 -10.69 -25.16
N TRP A 667 26.41 -11.63 -24.34
CA TRP A 667 26.90 -11.84 -22.98
C TRP A 667 28.42 -12.06 -22.89
N ARG A 668 29.08 -12.48 -23.98
CA ARG A 668 30.53 -12.75 -24.01
C ARG A 668 31.36 -11.50 -23.75
N GLU A 669 30.87 -10.32 -24.12
CA GLU A 669 31.53 -9.04 -23.85
C GLU A 669 31.55 -8.72 -22.34
N TYR A 670 30.53 -9.18 -21.61
CA TYR A 670 30.27 -8.86 -20.21
C TYR A 670 30.54 -10.01 -19.23
N TYR A 671 31.02 -11.16 -19.71
CA TYR A 671 31.30 -12.32 -18.87
C TYR A 671 32.48 -12.08 -17.91
N ARG A 672 32.26 -12.36 -16.62
CA ARG A 672 33.23 -12.14 -15.53
C ARG A 672 34.23 -13.29 -15.37
N GLY A 673 33.78 -14.53 -15.57
CA GLY A 673 34.58 -15.73 -15.28
C GLY A 673 34.93 -15.87 -13.79
N LEU A 674 36.07 -16.49 -13.49
CA LEU A 674 36.53 -16.79 -12.12
C LEU A 674 37.20 -15.61 -11.39
N THR A 675 37.28 -14.43 -12.00
CA THR A 675 37.99 -13.25 -11.45
C THR A 675 37.02 -12.15 -11.00
N ASN A 676 37.21 -11.62 -9.80
CA ASN A 676 36.25 -10.73 -9.16
C ASN A 676 36.42 -9.26 -9.59
N ASN A 677 35.86 -8.90 -10.76
CA ASN A 677 35.80 -7.52 -11.27
C ASN A 677 34.37 -7.00 -11.24
N ASP A 678 34.13 -5.81 -10.67
CA ASP A 678 32.82 -5.16 -10.67
C ASP A 678 32.39 -4.68 -12.07
N GLY A 679 31.09 -4.72 -12.35
CA GLY A 679 30.50 -4.37 -13.66
C GLY A 679 30.41 -5.51 -14.70
N LYS A 680 30.70 -6.76 -14.32
CA LYS A 680 30.56 -7.95 -15.21
C LYS A 680 29.68 -9.04 -14.58
N THR A 681 29.00 -9.84 -15.41
CA THR A 681 28.06 -10.88 -14.97
C THR A 681 28.58 -12.29 -15.22
N ASN A 682 28.04 -13.25 -14.48
CA ASN A 682 28.18 -14.70 -14.74
C ASN A 682 26.84 -15.33 -15.20
N ILE A 683 25.80 -14.53 -15.38
CA ILE A 683 24.52 -14.96 -15.92
C ILE A 683 24.67 -15.07 -17.44
N ILE A 684 24.67 -16.30 -17.94
CA ILE A 684 24.80 -16.64 -19.36
C ILE A 684 23.71 -17.63 -19.81
N TRP A 685 22.77 -17.93 -18.91
CA TRP A 685 21.71 -18.92 -19.08
C TRP A 685 20.37 -18.27 -18.74
N GLY A 686 19.32 -18.56 -19.51
CA GLY A 686 17.96 -18.08 -19.27
C GLY A 686 16.92 -18.82 -20.12
N GLY A 687 15.64 -18.69 -19.78
CA GLY A 687 14.54 -19.09 -20.66
C GLY A 687 14.19 -17.92 -21.58
N PHE A 688 14.06 -18.16 -22.89
CA PHE A 688 13.79 -17.10 -23.86
C PHE A 688 12.62 -17.47 -24.77
N MET A 689 11.65 -16.56 -24.88
CA MET A 689 10.59 -16.63 -25.88
C MET A 689 11.14 -16.39 -27.28
N ASN A 690 10.58 -17.09 -28.26
CA ASN A 690 10.88 -16.89 -29.67
C ASN A 690 10.37 -15.52 -30.14
N ALA A 691 11.14 -14.84 -30.99
CA ALA A 691 10.67 -13.69 -31.78
C ALA A 691 9.94 -12.55 -31.02
N VAL A 692 10.29 -12.30 -29.75
CA VAL A 692 9.72 -11.25 -28.88
C VAL A 692 9.74 -9.83 -29.47
N ASP A 693 10.57 -9.59 -30.48
CA ASP A 693 10.70 -8.34 -31.21
C ASP A 693 9.63 -8.15 -32.30
N LYS A 694 8.91 -9.20 -32.69
CA LYS A 694 7.95 -9.23 -33.80
C LYS A 694 6.51 -9.09 -33.30
N PHE A 695 5.72 -8.29 -34.03
CA PHE A 695 4.32 -8.04 -33.72
C PHE A 695 3.57 -7.65 -34.99
N ASP A 696 2.39 -8.23 -35.26
CA ASP A 696 1.58 -7.84 -36.42
C ASP A 696 0.73 -6.61 -36.11
N ALA A 697 1.37 -5.45 -36.11
CA ALA A 697 0.72 -4.17 -35.87
C ALA A 697 -0.50 -3.93 -36.77
N LYS A 698 -0.51 -4.45 -38.02
CA LYS A 698 -1.62 -4.24 -38.95
C LYS A 698 -2.86 -5.01 -38.57
N PHE A 699 -2.72 -6.22 -38.03
CA PHE A 699 -3.83 -7.02 -37.54
C PHE A 699 -4.60 -6.29 -36.42
N PHE A 700 -3.87 -5.63 -35.51
CA PHE A 700 -4.43 -4.84 -34.41
C PHE A 700 -4.80 -3.39 -34.77
N GLY A 701 -4.66 -2.97 -36.03
CA GLY A 701 -4.92 -1.60 -36.46
C GLY A 701 -3.89 -0.55 -36.00
N ILE A 702 -2.78 -0.99 -35.39
CA ILE A 702 -1.72 -0.17 -34.83
C ILE A 702 -0.70 0.24 -35.91
N SER A 703 -0.17 1.46 -35.84
CA SER A 703 0.81 1.90 -36.83
C SER A 703 2.19 1.24 -36.62
N PRO A 704 2.96 0.89 -37.67
CA PRO A 704 4.31 0.32 -37.51
C PRO A 704 5.33 1.23 -36.81
N ARG A 705 5.00 2.51 -36.59
CA ARG A 705 5.83 3.45 -35.82
C ARG A 705 5.55 3.36 -34.32
N GLU A 706 4.28 3.25 -33.97
CA GLU A 706 3.74 3.10 -32.63
C GLU A 706 4.08 1.71 -32.05
N ALA A 707 3.88 0.65 -32.82
CA ALA A 707 4.28 -0.72 -32.44
C ALA A 707 5.79 -0.89 -32.15
N ARG A 708 6.65 0.01 -32.64
CA ARG A 708 8.09 0.03 -32.30
C ARG A 708 8.41 0.77 -30.99
N LEU A 709 7.45 1.54 -30.46
CA LEU A 709 7.55 2.29 -29.21
C LEU A 709 6.74 1.62 -28.08
N MET A 710 5.80 0.73 -28.40
CA MET A 710 5.10 -0.11 -27.45
C MET A 710 6.05 -1.08 -26.75
N ASP A 711 5.77 -1.35 -25.47
CA ASP A 711 6.46 -2.40 -24.73
C ASP A 711 6.24 -3.78 -25.38
N PRO A 712 7.25 -4.68 -25.43
CA PRO A 712 7.06 -6.05 -25.93
C PRO A 712 5.98 -6.83 -25.18
N GLN A 713 5.82 -6.63 -23.86
CA GLN A 713 4.83 -7.34 -23.03
C GLN A 713 3.41 -6.96 -23.48
N GLN A 714 3.13 -5.67 -23.62
CA GLN A 714 1.84 -5.17 -24.15
C GLN A 714 1.51 -5.73 -25.55
N ARG A 715 2.54 -5.92 -26.39
CA ARG A 715 2.39 -6.52 -27.73
C ARG A 715 2.08 -8.01 -27.67
N LEU A 716 2.67 -8.75 -26.73
CA LEU A 716 2.36 -10.16 -26.48
C LEU A 716 0.94 -10.33 -25.90
N THR A 717 0.54 -9.52 -24.92
CA THR A 717 -0.81 -9.57 -24.33
C THR A 717 -1.92 -9.43 -25.39
N LEU A 718 -1.72 -8.58 -26.40
CA LEU A 718 -2.66 -8.43 -27.51
C LEU A 718 -2.73 -9.66 -28.43
N GLN A 719 -1.70 -10.50 -28.47
CA GLN A 719 -1.63 -11.71 -29.31
C GLN A 719 -2.10 -12.99 -28.61
N LEU A 720 -2.24 -12.98 -27.30
CA LEU A 720 -2.83 -14.08 -26.53
C LEU A 720 -4.36 -14.09 -26.71
N VAL A 721 -4.93 -15.29 -26.85
CA VAL A 721 -6.37 -15.57 -27.05
C VAL A 721 -6.82 -16.60 -26.02
#